data_AF-A0A9W4MVW9-F1
#
_entry.id   AF-A0A9W4MVW9-F1
#
_cell.length_a   1.000
_cell.length_b   1.000
_cell.length_c   1.000
_cell.angle_alpha   90.00
_cell.angle_beta   90.00
_cell.angle_gamma   90.00
#
_symmetry.space_group_name_H-M   'P 1'
#
loop_
_entity.id
_entity.type
_entity.pdbx_description
1 polymer ?
#
loop_
_entity_poly.entity_id
_entity_poly.type
_entity_poly.pdbx_seq_one_letter_code
_entity_poly.pdbx_strand_id
1 'polypeptide(L)'
;MGVKPRTDRPVAVIGGGVLGRRIGCVFIAAGYHVHIRDPSPVALRDAADYIDKHKVEFSLMPRIQKMREEDNEGDPGDPKAQTSISQVDLESYTSAPYGICKTFTELESAISNAWLIVEAVPEILQLKIDTLADLDKYAPADCYIGSNSSSIKSNLMLVKVSAKRKRKVFNIHFTMPPSIRTVELMTCGKTDPEIFPYLETVLGECGMLPVTARRESTGFIFNRIWAAVKREITQILYEGVSDPSEIDLLWEHMFKNGPLPCQLMDQVGLDTVAFIEENYIQERGLPSAANDWLRREYLDQGRLGKKSERGGFYPPLAKSSSAQAYPAHPHSAAKDIYLLDVGLGGNAKDVSQVHSNGKIIRLNLATQKLTPVVVGQNLPDGIDVALETQRIFWTNMGRSTAACDGSIWSADMDGGDVTCVVPVGQVHTPKQISVIESRKQIYFCDREGLGVHRCDFDGKNHVVLVQRRAEPGMSLLEQMTLWCVGVAVDAERGLLYWTQKGPCKAGRGQIFCAGLDIPVGETAENRTDIRCLWSHLPEPIDIEIDSDTRTLYWTDRGEHPFGCTLNRAHVGGEEMDFEKVILARHFHEPIGLKLDKANNIVYVTDLGGSLYSVSLEDGLKTELVRNDVCYTGRNTPTKMHLQTLLPILSALGTTAAITSKPAHLWATHYNGNVYSLTLKDNDLSISQTLNTCGDMPSWLTLDAHTHTVYCSDETGTADPSTHGSLTALHVRPDGTLREGAVAKTVGGGVSSIIYESAAGKKFIAIAHYQGSAISTFALPIKQNQPSLQAFHFNLTRPGKVDQQDSPHPHEVFLDPTGSFIVSPDLGADLLRVYAIEDGPSGKLSECPSVNITYGSGPRHGVFWADNTDRSADGSTNSRQTAAVGETMLYLLNEIGGTMMAFDVSYPRSGCLSFEKTQTLVPYPDSVMPEGATPAEISRIGDQFYVSIRSDQGFEPSDSMVVLDRSPVDGSVKLRDSASAFGKVPRTFVINRAGDLVAIGNQASATVAIVRRDPKTGDLGGEIATLQVGEPGKVGTAEGLSSVIWDE
;
A
#
# COMPACT_ATOMS: atom_id res chain seq x y z
N MET A 1 20.57 -32.64 34.33
CA MET A 1 20.57 -31.75 35.51
C MET A 1 20.73 -30.33 34.98
N GLY A 2 19.75 -29.45 34.87
CA GLY A 2 18.66 -29.12 35.79
C GLY A 2 18.99 -27.77 36.44
N VAL A 3 18.04 -26.81 36.37
CA VAL A 3 17.96 -25.51 37.11
C VAL A 3 18.52 -24.27 36.37
N LYS A 4 17.87 -23.10 36.27
CA LYS A 4 16.45 -22.61 36.30
C LYS A 4 16.55 -21.11 35.93
N PRO A 5 16.05 -20.63 34.79
CA PRO A 5 15.99 -19.20 34.51
C PRO A 5 14.55 -18.70 34.59
N ARG A 6 14.13 -18.53 35.85
CA ARG A 6 13.32 -17.40 36.30
C ARG A 6 13.84 -17.09 37.69
N THR A 7 14.50 -15.95 37.84
CA THR A 7 14.92 -15.47 39.14
C THR A 7 13.72 -14.77 39.79
N ASP A 8 13.53 -14.93 41.10
CA ASP A 8 12.50 -14.17 41.84
C ASP A 8 12.85 -12.67 41.96
N ARG A 9 14.00 -12.28 41.41
CA ARG A 9 14.57 -10.93 41.45
C ARG A 9 14.30 -10.22 40.12
N PRO A 10 14.06 -8.90 40.12
CA PRO A 10 13.77 -8.16 38.90
C PRO A 10 15.02 -7.88 38.06
N VAL A 11 14.81 -7.67 36.76
CA VAL A 11 15.74 -6.93 35.88
C VAL A 11 15.43 -5.45 36.03
N ALA A 12 16.43 -4.62 36.33
CA ALA A 12 16.24 -3.17 36.40
C ALA A 12 16.73 -2.49 35.11
N VAL A 13 15.91 -1.64 34.50
CA VAL A 13 16.26 -0.83 33.34
C VAL A 13 16.35 0.63 33.76
N ILE A 14 17.52 1.24 33.56
CA ILE A 14 17.80 2.63 33.95
C ILE A 14 17.68 3.52 32.71
N GLY A 15 16.55 4.22 32.61
CA GLY A 15 16.11 5.01 31.46
C GLY A 15 14.81 4.46 30.88
N GLY A 16 13.74 5.27 30.88
CA GLY A 16 12.41 4.95 30.34
C GLY A 16 12.20 5.37 28.88
N GLY A 17 13.27 5.82 28.21
CA GLY A 17 13.23 6.24 26.80
C GLY A 17 12.97 5.09 25.82
N VAL A 18 13.09 5.38 24.52
CA VAL A 18 12.72 4.46 23.41
C VAL A 18 13.35 3.07 23.56
N LEU A 19 14.66 2.99 23.82
CA LEU A 19 15.37 1.72 24.01
C LEU A 19 15.03 1.06 25.36
N GLY A 20 14.94 1.85 26.42
CA GLY A 20 14.68 1.34 27.77
C GLY A 20 13.34 0.63 27.90
N ARG A 21 12.24 1.23 27.40
CA ARG A 21 10.92 0.60 27.41
C ARG A 21 10.87 -0.70 26.58
N ARG A 22 11.64 -0.77 25.50
CA ARG A 22 11.75 -1.99 24.67
C ARG A 22 12.52 -3.09 25.39
N ILE A 23 13.66 -2.77 26.00
CA ILE A 23 14.44 -3.72 26.81
C ILE A 23 13.54 -4.28 27.92
N GLY A 24 12.78 -3.42 28.59
CA GLY A 24 11.80 -3.85 29.59
C GLY A 24 10.73 -4.81 29.02
N CYS A 25 10.21 -4.51 27.83
CA CYS A 25 9.22 -5.35 27.14
C CYS A 25 9.77 -6.76 26.83
N VAL A 26 11.01 -6.85 26.33
CA VAL A 26 11.68 -8.13 26.01
C VAL A 26 11.71 -9.06 27.24
N PHE A 27 12.13 -8.54 28.40
CA PHE A 27 12.22 -9.34 29.62
C PHE A 27 10.83 -9.68 30.20
N ILE A 28 9.86 -8.75 30.15
CA ILE A 28 8.49 -9.00 30.64
C ILE A 28 7.78 -10.05 29.82
N ALA A 29 7.92 -10.01 28.49
CA ALA A 29 7.33 -10.99 27.58
C ALA A 29 7.87 -12.41 27.84
N ALA A 30 9.14 -12.54 28.22
CA ALA A 30 9.75 -13.80 28.63
C ALA A 30 9.34 -14.25 30.05
N GLY A 31 8.71 -13.36 30.83
CA GLY A 31 8.19 -13.62 32.16
C GLY A 31 9.08 -13.16 33.32
N TYR A 32 10.08 -12.32 33.08
CA TYR A 32 10.89 -11.71 34.13
C TYR A 32 10.20 -10.47 34.69
N HIS A 33 10.26 -10.27 36.02
CA HIS A 33 9.84 -9.00 36.60
C HIS A 33 10.83 -7.90 36.20
N VAL A 34 10.32 -6.72 35.84
CA VAL A 34 11.15 -5.59 35.41
C VAL A 34 10.86 -4.37 36.26
N HIS A 35 11.93 -3.72 36.71
CA HIS A 35 11.89 -2.41 37.34
C HIS A 35 12.37 -1.36 36.33
N ILE A 36 11.55 -0.36 36.00
CA ILE A 36 11.98 0.76 35.15
C ILE A 36 12.22 1.96 36.04
N ARG A 37 13.41 2.54 35.92
CA ARG A 37 13.77 3.77 36.61
C ARG A 37 14.00 4.90 35.64
N ASP A 38 13.31 6.00 35.83
CA ASP A 38 13.51 7.26 35.12
C ASP A 38 13.11 8.43 36.04
N PRO A 39 13.88 9.53 36.09
CA PRO A 39 13.47 10.71 36.86
C PRO A 39 12.18 11.35 36.33
N SER A 40 11.81 11.13 35.06
CA SER A 40 10.59 11.67 34.46
C SER A 40 9.38 10.75 34.71
N PRO A 41 8.34 11.22 35.43
CA PRO A 41 7.10 10.46 35.60
C PRO A 41 6.36 10.21 34.28
N VAL A 42 6.61 11.04 33.26
CA VAL A 42 6.05 10.86 31.91
C VAL A 42 6.73 9.68 31.23
N ALA A 43 8.06 9.65 31.23
CA ALA A 43 8.82 8.54 30.64
C ALA A 43 8.49 7.19 31.32
N LEU A 44 8.27 7.19 32.63
CA LEU A 44 7.82 6.00 33.36
C LEU A 44 6.45 5.51 32.92
N ARG A 45 5.49 6.43 32.72
CA ARG A 45 4.14 6.10 32.21
C ARG A 45 4.21 5.57 30.78
N ASP A 46 4.91 6.28 29.90
CA ASP A 46 5.07 5.88 28.50
C ASP A 46 5.75 4.52 28.38
N ALA A 47 6.72 4.23 29.25
CA ALA A 47 7.37 2.93 29.29
C ALA A 47 6.44 1.82 29.76
N ALA A 48 5.66 2.05 30.81
CA ALA A 48 4.68 1.10 31.31
C ALA A 48 3.56 0.82 30.28
N ASP A 49 3.00 1.87 29.69
CA ASP A 49 1.96 1.78 28.65
C ASP A 49 2.48 1.06 27.40
N TYR A 50 3.72 1.34 26.99
CA TYR A 50 4.35 0.65 25.88
C TYR A 50 4.47 -0.85 26.15
N ILE A 51 4.95 -1.22 27.33
CA ILE A 51 5.11 -2.62 27.72
C ILE A 51 3.76 -3.33 27.79
N ASP A 52 2.74 -2.69 28.37
CA ASP A 52 1.42 -3.29 28.49
C ASP A 52 0.80 -3.60 27.12
N LYS A 53 0.95 -2.68 26.16
CA LYS A 53 0.45 -2.83 24.79
C LYS A 53 1.22 -3.86 23.97
N HIS A 54 2.54 -3.99 24.15
CA HIS A 54 3.40 -4.77 23.24
C HIS A 54 3.91 -6.09 23.84
N LYS A 55 3.70 -6.37 25.14
CA LYS A 55 4.19 -7.63 25.77
C LYS A 55 3.67 -8.89 25.07
N VAL A 56 2.49 -8.84 24.47
CA VAL A 56 1.91 -9.96 23.70
C VAL A 56 2.70 -10.19 22.42
N GLU A 57 2.91 -9.14 21.62
CA GLU A 57 3.73 -9.20 20.40
C GLU A 57 5.13 -9.75 20.67
N PHE A 58 5.80 -9.23 21.72
CA PHE A 58 7.13 -9.70 22.11
C PHE A 58 7.11 -11.15 22.62
N SER A 59 5.98 -11.64 23.16
CA SER A 59 5.86 -13.03 23.61
C SER A 59 5.70 -14.04 22.47
N LEU A 60 5.32 -13.57 21.27
CA LEU A 60 5.26 -14.38 20.06
C LEU A 60 6.64 -14.57 19.40
N MET A 61 7.70 -13.95 19.94
CA MET A 61 9.05 -14.13 19.41
C MET A 61 9.53 -15.58 19.62
N PRO A 62 10.02 -16.27 18.56
CA PRO A 62 10.55 -17.62 18.69
C PRO A 62 11.70 -17.68 19.68
N ARG A 63 11.59 -18.56 20.68
CA ARG A 63 12.64 -18.79 21.67
C ARG A 63 13.75 -19.66 21.10
N ILE A 64 14.92 -19.52 21.69
CA ILE A 64 16.16 -20.07 21.15
C ILE A 64 16.86 -20.93 22.19
N GLN A 65 17.19 -22.17 21.81
CA GLN A 65 18.02 -23.07 22.61
C GLN A 65 19.35 -23.35 21.92
N LYS A 66 20.42 -23.39 22.71
CA LYS A 66 21.75 -23.80 22.27
C LYS A 66 21.87 -25.32 22.46
N MET A 67 21.99 -26.08 21.38
CA MET A 67 22.29 -27.50 21.47
C MET A 67 23.77 -27.67 21.84
N ARG A 68 24.05 -28.49 22.86
CA ARG A 68 25.40 -29.04 23.08
C ARG A 68 25.42 -30.39 22.40
N GLU A 69 26.44 -30.66 21.59
CA GLU A 69 26.73 -32.01 21.14
C GLU A 69 26.94 -32.87 22.39
N GLU A 70 26.03 -33.80 22.64
CA GLU A 70 26.22 -34.82 23.68
C GLU A 70 27.36 -35.75 23.24
N ASP A 71 28.17 -36.14 24.23
CA ASP A 71 29.42 -36.87 24.10
C ASP A 71 29.31 -38.11 23.18
N ASN A 72 29.75 -37.99 21.92
CA ASN A 72 30.19 -39.13 21.14
C ASN A 72 31.70 -39.30 21.36
N GLU A 73 32.06 -40.25 22.23
CA GLU A 73 33.42 -40.78 22.33
C GLU A 73 33.87 -41.30 20.94
N GLY A 74 34.81 -40.62 20.30
CA GLY A 74 35.37 -41.06 19.02
C GLY A 74 36.28 -40.07 18.30
N ASP A 75 37.54 -40.06 18.71
CA ASP A 75 38.75 -39.56 18.01
C ASP A 75 39.12 -38.04 18.15
N PRO A 76 40.35 -37.69 18.62
CA PRO A 76 40.76 -36.32 18.92
C PRO A 76 41.58 -35.72 17.76
N GLY A 77 41.04 -34.69 17.11
CA GLY A 77 41.69 -34.04 15.96
C GLY A 77 41.19 -32.63 15.58
N ASP A 78 40.93 -31.76 16.56
CA ASP A 78 41.01 -30.27 16.45
C ASP A 78 39.95 -29.51 15.58
N PRO A 79 39.69 -28.19 15.78
CA PRO A 79 38.70 -27.69 16.73
C PRO A 79 37.78 -26.62 16.10
N LYS A 80 36.53 -26.92 15.76
CA LYS A 80 35.51 -25.87 15.61
C LYS A 80 34.18 -26.32 16.19
N ALA A 81 33.98 -25.95 17.45
CA ALA A 81 32.68 -25.96 18.11
C ALA A 81 31.69 -25.08 17.31
N GLN A 82 30.91 -25.69 16.42
CA GLN A 82 29.72 -25.06 15.85
C GLN A 82 28.52 -25.46 16.70
N THR A 83 28.27 -24.72 17.77
CA THR A 83 26.98 -24.78 18.46
C THR A 83 25.91 -24.24 17.52
N SER A 84 25.03 -25.12 17.04
CA SER A 84 23.84 -24.75 16.29
C SER A 84 22.79 -24.17 17.23
N ILE A 85 22.11 -23.14 16.74
CA ILE A 85 21.02 -22.42 17.41
C ILE A 85 19.73 -22.92 16.77
N SER A 86 18.85 -23.58 17.53
CA SER A 86 17.55 -24.07 17.02
C SER A 86 16.38 -23.29 17.64
N GLN A 87 15.33 -23.10 16.83
CA GLN A 87 14.06 -22.55 17.29
C GLN A 87 13.28 -23.63 18.03
N VAL A 88 12.65 -23.26 19.14
CA VAL A 88 11.82 -24.16 19.96
C VAL A 88 10.34 -23.89 19.67
N ASP A 89 9.54 -24.97 19.72
CA ASP A 89 8.10 -24.98 19.43
C ASP A 89 7.30 -23.98 20.28
N LEU A 90 6.50 -23.14 19.61
CA LEU A 90 5.75 -21.99 20.16
C LEU A 90 4.70 -22.41 21.20
N GLU A 91 4.09 -23.59 21.05
CA GLU A 91 3.00 -24.06 21.90
C GLU A 91 3.45 -24.39 23.34
N SER A 92 4.69 -24.81 23.54
CA SER A 92 5.19 -25.24 24.85
C SER A 92 5.51 -24.08 25.82
N TYR A 93 5.70 -22.85 25.32
CA TYR A 93 6.15 -21.69 26.10
C TYR A 93 5.17 -20.50 26.17
N THR A 94 4.17 -20.46 25.29
CA THR A 94 3.15 -19.39 25.20
C THR A 94 2.13 -19.44 26.35
N SER A 95 2.11 -20.50 27.14
CA SER A 95 1.28 -20.65 28.35
C SER A 95 1.90 -20.05 29.63
N ALA A 96 3.12 -19.51 29.57
CA ALA A 96 3.82 -18.99 30.74
C ALA A 96 3.38 -17.55 31.08
N PRO A 97 3.11 -17.20 32.36
CA PRO A 97 2.63 -15.88 32.73
C PRO A 97 3.70 -14.80 32.49
N TYR A 98 3.24 -13.60 32.11
CA TYR A 98 4.05 -12.40 31.91
C TYR A 98 4.71 -11.93 33.20
N GLY A 99 5.82 -11.23 33.04
CA GLY A 99 6.46 -10.49 34.12
C GLY A 99 5.63 -9.32 34.62
N ILE A 100 6.03 -8.75 35.76
CA ILE A 100 5.40 -7.56 36.33
C ILE A 100 6.33 -6.36 36.08
N CYS A 101 5.80 -5.29 35.51
CA CYS A 101 6.47 -4.00 35.42
C CYS A 101 6.23 -3.20 36.70
N LYS A 102 7.28 -2.66 37.30
CA LYS A 102 7.19 -1.64 38.36
C LYS A 102 8.05 -0.44 37.99
N THR A 103 7.55 0.76 38.25
CA THR A 103 8.24 2.01 37.93
C THR A 103 8.75 2.70 39.18
N PHE A 104 9.90 3.36 39.07
CA PHE A 104 10.57 4.02 40.19
C PHE A 104 11.20 5.33 39.73
N THR A 105 11.10 6.38 40.54
CA THR A 105 11.88 7.62 40.36
C THR A 105 13.24 7.52 41.05
N GLU A 106 13.24 6.93 42.25
CA GLU A 106 14.43 6.73 43.08
C GLU A 106 15.26 5.54 42.63
N LEU A 107 16.57 5.76 42.50
CA LEU A 107 17.50 4.76 41.96
C LEU A 107 17.65 3.55 42.90
N GLU A 108 17.86 3.78 44.19
CA GLU A 108 18.09 2.74 45.19
C GLU A 108 16.90 1.76 45.28
N SER A 109 15.67 2.31 45.32
CA SER A 109 14.44 1.52 45.34
C SER A 109 14.30 0.63 44.09
N ALA A 110 14.74 1.09 42.93
CA ALA A 110 14.65 0.34 41.68
C ALA A 110 15.61 -0.86 41.64
N ILE A 111 16.81 -0.73 42.22
CA ILE A 111 17.91 -1.68 42.00
C ILE A 111 18.30 -2.52 43.22
N SER A 112 17.82 -2.19 44.41
CA SER A 112 18.19 -2.84 45.68
C SER A 112 17.98 -4.37 45.73
N ASN A 113 17.12 -4.92 44.86
CA ASN A 113 16.90 -6.37 44.73
C ASN A 113 17.18 -6.91 43.32
N ALA A 114 17.69 -6.09 42.39
CA ALA A 114 17.88 -6.50 41.00
C ALA A 114 19.00 -7.55 40.86
N TRP A 115 18.86 -8.51 39.94
CA TRP A 115 19.94 -9.45 39.59
C TRP A 115 20.71 -9.01 38.34
N LEU A 116 20.05 -8.27 37.44
CA LEU A 116 20.61 -7.63 36.26
C LEU A 116 20.12 -6.19 36.18
N ILE A 117 21.04 -5.27 35.91
CA ILE A 117 20.75 -3.86 35.63
C ILE A 117 21.18 -3.57 34.20
N VAL A 118 20.30 -2.99 33.38
CA VAL A 118 20.60 -2.51 32.03
C VAL A 118 20.52 -0.99 32.01
N GLU A 119 21.66 -0.34 31.82
CA GLU A 119 21.78 1.12 31.71
C GLU A 119 21.50 1.57 30.27
N ALA A 120 20.52 2.46 30.11
CA ALA A 120 20.11 3.05 28.84
C ALA A 120 19.80 4.56 28.98
N VAL A 121 20.64 5.27 29.73
CA VAL A 121 20.60 6.74 29.88
C VAL A 121 21.27 7.43 28.67
N PRO A 122 21.07 8.76 28.49
CA PRO A 122 21.66 9.51 27.38
C PRO A 122 23.16 9.28 27.19
N GLU A 123 23.63 9.38 25.94
CA GLU A 123 24.98 9.03 25.49
C GLU A 123 26.04 10.10 25.89
N ILE A 124 26.09 10.45 27.17
CA ILE A 124 27.02 11.43 27.76
C ILE A 124 27.95 10.67 28.71
N LEU A 125 29.26 10.61 28.39
CA LEU A 125 30.23 9.80 29.14
C LEU A 125 30.24 10.12 30.64
N GLN A 126 30.25 11.40 31.01
CA GLN A 126 30.28 11.80 32.42
C GLN A 126 29.02 11.32 33.17
N LEU A 127 27.85 11.48 32.55
CA LEU A 127 26.58 10.99 33.12
C LEU A 127 26.61 9.48 33.33
N LYS A 128 27.16 8.72 32.39
CA LYS A 128 27.29 7.26 32.52
C LYS A 128 28.30 6.88 33.60
N ILE A 129 29.45 7.56 33.70
CA ILE A 129 30.42 7.36 34.80
C ILE A 129 29.74 7.54 36.16
N ASP A 130 28.97 8.62 36.31
CA ASP A 130 28.28 8.92 37.56
C ASP A 130 27.16 7.92 37.85
N THR A 131 26.38 7.55 36.81
CA THR A 131 25.35 6.51 36.92
C THR A 131 25.94 5.17 37.34
N LEU A 132 27.02 4.71 36.69
CA LEU A 132 27.68 3.43 37.03
C LEU A 132 28.27 3.45 38.46
N ALA A 133 28.74 4.60 38.93
CA ALA A 133 29.19 4.76 40.31
C ALA A 133 28.05 4.59 41.32
N ASP A 134 26.90 5.22 41.05
CA ASP A 134 25.71 5.06 41.88
C ASP A 134 25.17 3.62 41.85
N LEU A 135 25.19 2.98 40.68
CA LEU A 135 24.80 1.57 40.56
C LEU A 135 25.73 0.66 41.37
N ASP A 136 27.04 0.90 41.39
CA ASP A 136 27.96 0.10 42.21
C ASP A 136 27.65 0.21 43.70
N LYS A 137 27.30 1.43 44.15
CA LYS A 137 27.00 1.75 45.55
C LYS A 137 25.74 1.05 46.05
N TYR A 138 24.66 1.05 45.27
CA TYR A 138 23.33 0.63 45.73
C TYR A 138 22.91 -0.77 45.24
N ALA A 139 23.49 -1.29 44.16
CA ALA A 139 23.11 -2.61 43.64
C ALA A 139 23.63 -3.75 44.54
N PRO A 140 22.91 -4.88 44.65
CA PRO A 140 23.38 -6.08 45.33
C PRO A 140 24.78 -6.52 44.87
N ALA A 141 25.57 -7.06 45.78
CA ALA A 141 26.97 -7.43 45.50
C ALA A 141 27.12 -8.50 44.39
N ASP A 142 26.07 -9.29 44.13
CA ASP A 142 25.99 -10.31 43.10
C ASP A 142 25.37 -9.83 41.78
N CYS A 143 24.80 -8.62 41.74
CA CYS A 143 24.12 -8.07 40.56
C CYS A 143 25.08 -7.81 39.38
N TYR A 144 24.62 -8.20 38.19
CA TYR A 144 25.24 -7.89 36.90
C TYR A 144 24.83 -6.50 36.41
N ILE A 145 25.74 -5.77 35.77
CA ILE A 145 25.46 -4.44 35.23
C ILE A 145 25.89 -4.41 33.75
N GLY A 146 24.91 -4.20 32.87
CA GLY A 146 25.12 -4.04 31.44
C GLY A 146 24.85 -2.61 31.00
N SER A 147 25.73 -2.01 30.18
CA SER A 147 25.41 -0.75 29.49
C SER A 147 24.98 -1.00 28.04
N ASN A 148 23.90 -0.35 27.62
CA ASN A 148 23.38 -0.39 26.25
C ASN A 148 24.08 0.60 25.29
N SER A 149 25.14 1.28 25.75
CA SER A 149 25.90 2.23 24.92
C SER A 149 26.41 1.57 23.63
N SER A 150 26.16 2.23 22.50
CA SER A 150 26.58 1.79 21.16
C SER A 150 28.02 2.21 20.82
N SER A 151 28.58 3.15 21.59
CA SER A 151 29.79 3.89 21.21
C SER A 151 30.85 3.93 22.32
N ILE A 152 30.45 3.77 23.58
CA ILE A 152 31.34 3.89 24.74
C ILE A 152 31.65 2.49 25.29
N LYS A 153 32.93 2.12 25.26
CA LYS A 153 33.42 0.88 25.89
C LYS A 153 33.18 0.95 27.39
N SER A 154 32.69 -0.14 27.98
CA SER A 154 32.41 -0.18 29.42
C SER A 154 33.59 0.22 30.27
N ASN A 155 34.84 -0.11 29.91
CA ASN A 155 36.01 0.29 30.68
C ASN A 155 36.13 1.81 30.93
N LEU A 156 35.67 2.65 30.00
CA LEU A 156 35.68 4.12 30.11
C LEU A 156 34.66 4.63 31.13
N MET A 157 33.60 3.86 31.39
CA MET A 157 32.55 4.20 32.36
C MET A 157 32.89 3.74 33.78
N LEU A 158 33.93 2.92 33.95
CA LEU A 158 34.26 2.25 35.21
C LEU A 158 35.26 3.01 36.10
N VAL A 159 35.51 4.29 35.84
CA VAL A 159 36.51 5.10 36.56
C VAL A 159 36.22 5.14 38.07
N LYS A 160 34.93 5.27 38.44
CA LYS A 160 34.45 5.38 39.82
C LYS A 160 33.88 4.07 40.40
N VAL A 161 34.01 2.95 39.69
CA VAL A 161 33.45 1.66 40.09
C VAL A 161 34.49 0.80 40.81
N SER A 162 34.09 0.10 41.87
CA SER A 162 34.95 -0.76 42.68
C SER A 162 35.52 -1.94 41.88
N ALA A 163 36.75 -2.38 42.22
CA ALA A 163 37.42 -3.47 41.51
C ALA A 163 36.61 -4.78 41.53
N LYS A 164 35.89 -5.06 42.62
CA LYS A 164 35.02 -6.24 42.75
C LYS A 164 33.85 -6.17 41.77
N ARG A 165 33.25 -5.00 41.59
CA ARG A 165 32.12 -4.80 40.68
C ARG A 165 32.53 -4.83 39.22
N LYS A 166 33.71 -4.31 38.85
CA LYS A 166 34.19 -4.34 37.45
C LYS A 166 34.14 -5.74 36.83
N ARG A 167 34.31 -6.79 37.63
CA ARG A 167 34.18 -8.20 37.20
C ARG A 167 32.76 -8.60 36.76
N LYS A 168 31.74 -7.81 37.08
CA LYS A 168 30.32 -8.01 36.75
C LYS A 168 29.74 -6.96 35.80
N VAL A 169 30.57 -6.09 35.25
CA VAL A 169 30.15 -5.06 34.29
C VAL A 169 30.50 -5.46 32.87
N PHE A 170 29.60 -5.23 31.93
CA PHE A 170 29.77 -5.50 30.49
C PHE A 170 28.93 -4.52 29.66
N ASN A 171 29.10 -4.52 28.34
CA ASN A 171 28.13 -3.91 27.43
C ASN A 171 27.12 -4.98 27.01
N ILE A 172 25.85 -4.57 26.88
CA ILE A 172 24.73 -5.35 26.36
C ILE A 172 23.94 -4.47 25.39
N HIS A 173 24.28 -4.55 24.11
CA HIS A 173 23.80 -3.60 23.11
C HIS A 173 22.61 -4.16 22.30
N PHE A 174 21.45 -3.55 22.51
CA PHE A 174 20.22 -3.77 21.76
C PHE A 174 20.08 -2.71 20.66
N THR A 175 19.78 -3.15 19.42
CA THR A 175 19.81 -2.31 18.22
C THR A 175 18.40 -2.02 17.68
N MET A 176 18.18 -0.82 17.14
CA MET A 176 16.94 -0.45 16.42
C MET A 176 17.04 -0.81 14.93
N PRO A 177 15.93 -1.14 14.23
CA PRO A 177 14.50 -1.15 14.65
C PRO A 177 14.05 -2.37 15.50
N PRO A 178 12.79 -2.39 16.02
CA PRO A 178 12.27 -3.44 16.90
C PRO A 178 12.35 -4.88 16.39
N SER A 179 12.34 -5.07 15.07
CA SER A 179 12.48 -6.37 14.41
C SER A 179 13.88 -6.97 14.50
N ILE A 180 14.91 -6.19 14.83
CA ILE A 180 16.27 -6.70 15.03
C ILE A 180 16.36 -7.41 16.38
N ARG A 181 16.55 -8.74 16.34
CA ARG A 181 16.66 -9.60 17.53
C ARG A 181 18.09 -9.76 18.04
N THR A 182 19.10 -9.24 17.34
CA THR A 182 20.50 -9.38 17.75
C THR A 182 20.85 -8.50 18.95
N VAL A 183 21.66 -9.04 19.86
CA VAL A 183 22.19 -8.33 21.03
C VAL A 183 23.69 -8.55 21.12
N GLU A 184 24.49 -7.48 21.09
CA GLU A 184 25.95 -7.62 21.22
C GLU A 184 26.38 -7.55 22.69
N LEU A 185 27.05 -8.60 23.17
CA LEU A 185 27.65 -8.66 24.50
C LEU A 185 29.15 -8.35 24.38
N MET A 186 29.71 -7.52 25.26
CA MET A 186 31.14 -7.25 25.25
C MET A 186 31.71 -7.09 26.66
N THR A 187 32.88 -7.69 26.89
CA THR A 187 33.65 -7.52 28.14
C THR A 187 34.12 -6.08 28.34
N CYS A 188 34.30 -5.66 29.59
CA CYS A 188 35.03 -4.44 29.96
C CYS A 188 36.54 -4.69 30.17
N GLY A 189 37.05 -5.84 29.73
CA GLY A 189 38.42 -6.29 29.95
C GLY A 189 38.67 -6.92 31.34
N LYS A 190 37.72 -6.75 32.28
CA LYS A 190 37.76 -7.37 33.62
C LYS A 190 36.55 -8.27 33.92
N THR A 191 35.55 -8.30 33.05
CA THR A 191 34.32 -9.09 33.21
C THR A 191 34.65 -10.58 33.37
N ASP A 192 34.00 -11.25 34.33
CA ASP A 192 34.13 -12.68 34.53
C ASP A 192 33.57 -13.44 33.30
N PRO A 193 34.35 -14.34 32.66
CA PRO A 193 33.94 -15.00 31.42
C PRO A 193 32.66 -15.83 31.54
N GLU A 194 32.36 -16.36 32.73
CA GLU A 194 31.19 -17.19 33.01
C GLU A 194 29.86 -16.44 32.87
N ILE A 195 29.89 -15.11 32.89
CA ILE A 195 28.70 -14.26 32.72
C ILE A 195 28.12 -14.40 31.31
N PHE A 196 28.95 -14.53 30.28
CA PHE A 196 28.47 -14.54 28.89
C PHE A 196 27.64 -15.78 28.55
N PRO A 197 28.07 -17.02 28.86
CA PRO A 197 27.23 -18.21 28.65
C PRO A 197 25.90 -18.13 29.40
N TYR A 198 25.89 -17.55 30.61
CA TYR A 198 24.69 -17.34 31.39
C TYR A 198 23.73 -16.35 30.70
N LEU A 199 24.23 -15.18 30.28
CA LEU A 199 23.42 -14.18 29.56
C LEU A 199 22.98 -14.65 28.19
N GLU A 200 23.80 -15.44 27.47
CA GLU A 200 23.42 -16.06 26.20
C GLU A 200 22.19 -16.95 26.37
N THR A 201 22.12 -17.70 27.47
CA THR A 201 20.97 -18.55 27.81
C THR A 201 19.74 -17.68 28.11
N VAL A 202 19.87 -16.69 28.99
CA VAL A 202 18.75 -15.80 29.36
C VAL A 202 18.20 -15.04 28.15
N LEU A 203 19.07 -14.49 27.31
CA LEU A 203 18.64 -13.72 26.13
C LEU A 203 18.00 -14.61 25.07
N GLY A 204 18.47 -15.85 24.89
CA GLY A 204 17.85 -16.83 24.01
C GLY A 204 16.41 -17.19 24.41
N GLU A 205 16.15 -17.27 25.72
CA GLU A 205 14.80 -17.47 26.26
C GLU A 205 13.87 -16.28 26.07
N CYS A 206 14.45 -15.08 26.01
CA CYS A 206 13.74 -13.86 25.62
C CYS A 206 13.53 -13.73 24.10
N GLY A 207 13.91 -14.73 23.31
CA GLY A 207 13.79 -14.70 21.84
C GLY A 207 14.87 -13.84 21.14
N MET A 208 15.92 -13.45 21.86
CA MET A 208 17.01 -12.64 21.33
C MET A 208 18.17 -13.52 20.82
N LEU A 209 18.99 -12.95 19.94
CA LEU A 209 20.16 -13.56 19.32
C LEU A 209 21.45 -12.92 19.87
N PRO A 210 21.96 -13.39 21.02
CA PRO A 210 23.17 -12.83 21.63
C PRO A 210 24.42 -13.18 20.83
N VAL A 211 25.30 -12.19 20.62
CA VAL A 211 26.60 -12.35 19.97
C VAL A 211 27.68 -11.76 20.87
N THR A 212 28.67 -12.56 21.27
CA THR A 212 29.65 -12.17 22.28
C THR A 212 30.99 -11.73 21.69
N ALA A 213 31.33 -10.46 21.87
CA ALA A 213 32.66 -9.89 21.67
C ALA A 213 33.56 -10.25 22.87
N ARG A 214 34.42 -11.25 22.67
CA ARG A 214 35.31 -11.81 23.72
C ARG A 214 36.41 -10.84 24.18
N ARG A 215 36.64 -9.76 23.45
CA ARG A 215 37.58 -8.69 23.78
C ARG A 215 36.92 -7.33 23.55
N GLU A 216 37.47 -6.31 24.21
CA GLU A 216 37.03 -4.93 23.98
C GLU A 216 37.27 -4.56 22.51
N SER A 217 36.22 -4.04 21.87
CA SER A 217 36.23 -3.67 20.47
C SER A 217 35.47 -2.36 20.28
N THR A 218 36.14 -1.36 19.71
CA THR A 218 35.48 -0.13 19.25
C THR A 218 34.50 -0.49 18.14
N GLY A 219 33.23 -0.13 18.32
CA GLY A 219 32.14 -0.51 17.42
C GLY A 219 31.74 -1.99 17.52
N PHE A 220 32.00 -2.65 18.65
CA PHE A 220 31.59 -4.05 18.88
C PHE A 220 32.06 -4.98 17.75
N ILE A 221 31.17 -5.83 17.23
CA ILE A 221 31.43 -6.74 16.11
C ILE A 221 30.85 -6.15 14.84
N PHE A 222 29.55 -5.83 14.83
CA PHE A 222 28.88 -5.40 13.61
C PHE A 222 29.38 -4.05 13.11
N ASN A 223 29.43 -3.02 13.96
CA ASN A 223 29.91 -1.70 13.52
C ASN A 223 31.39 -1.74 13.11
N ARG A 224 32.18 -2.69 13.63
CA ARG A 224 33.55 -2.96 13.20
C ARG A 224 33.61 -3.61 11.81
N ILE A 225 32.76 -4.61 11.52
CA ILE A 225 32.64 -5.20 10.18
C ILE A 225 32.20 -4.13 9.20
N TRP A 226 31.17 -3.35 9.58
CA TRP A 226 30.65 -2.26 8.77
C TRP A 226 31.72 -1.19 8.48
N ALA A 227 32.54 -0.82 9.48
CA ALA A 227 33.68 0.08 9.26
C ALA A 227 34.68 -0.49 8.25
N ALA A 228 34.97 -1.79 8.28
CA ALA A 228 35.86 -2.41 7.29
C ALA A 228 35.27 -2.40 5.87
N VAL A 229 33.98 -2.69 5.74
CA VAL A 229 33.27 -2.61 4.44
C VAL A 229 33.35 -1.20 3.88
N LYS A 230 33.01 -0.18 4.69
CA LYS A 230 33.10 1.23 4.26
C LYS A 230 34.52 1.64 3.85
N ARG A 231 35.54 1.21 4.59
CA ARG A 231 36.93 1.49 4.26
C ARG A 231 37.31 0.90 2.92
N GLU A 232 36.96 -0.37 2.67
CA GLU A 232 37.29 -1.05 1.41
C GLU A 232 36.56 -0.41 0.23
N ILE A 233 35.29 -0.07 0.39
CA ILE A 233 34.54 0.68 -0.64
C ILE A 233 35.22 2.01 -0.93
N THR A 234 35.61 2.77 0.09
CA THR A 234 36.31 4.05 -0.10
C THR A 234 37.68 3.84 -0.76
N GLN A 235 38.36 2.73 -0.49
CA GLN A 235 39.63 2.38 -1.13
C GLN A 235 39.45 2.06 -2.62
N ILE A 236 38.46 1.25 -2.99
CA ILE A 236 38.11 0.93 -4.39
C ILE A 236 37.80 2.22 -5.17
N LEU A 237 37.03 3.13 -4.56
CA LEU A 237 36.70 4.42 -5.16
C LEU A 237 37.93 5.33 -5.29
N TYR A 238 38.79 5.36 -4.27
CA TYR A 238 40.04 6.12 -4.28
C TYR A 238 41.02 5.64 -5.36
N GLU A 239 41.11 4.32 -5.57
CA GLU A 239 41.95 3.71 -6.60
C GLU A 239 41.34 3.83 -8.01
N GLY A 240 40.09 4.30 -8.12
CA GLY A 240 39.37 4.45 -9.38
C GLY A 240 39.02 3.11 -10.04
N VAL A 241 38.86 2.05 -9.24
CA VAL A 241 38.61 0.69 -9.73
C VAL A 241 37.16 0.50 -10.20
N SER A 242 36.20 1.22 -9.60
CA SER A 242 34.77 1.18 -9.94
C SER A 242 34.03 2.40 -9.36
N ASP A 243 32.75 2.56 -9.70
CA ASP A 243 31.87 3.65 -9.22
C ASP A 243 30.89 3.23 -8.12
N PRO A 244 30.36 4.16 -7.29
CA PRO A 244 29.46 3.81 -6.18
C PRO A 244 28.21 3.03 -6.60
N SER A 245 27.64 3.32 -7.78
CA SER A 245 26.47 2.60 -8.31
C SER A 245 26.77 1.15 -8.69
N GLU A 246 27.97 0.87 -9.20
CA GLU A 246 28.38 -0.47 -9.59
C GLU A 246 28.73 -1.33 -8.36
N ILE A 247 29.35 -0.72 -7.34
CA ILE A 247 29.61 -1.35 -6.06
C ILE A 247 28.29 -1.75 -5.39
N ASP A 248 27.29 -0.86 -5.37
CA ASP A 248 25.98 -1.16 -4.80
C ASP A 248 25.22 -2.22 -5.62
N LEU A 249 25.33 -2.21 -6.96
CA LEU A 249 24.77 -3.25 -7.83
C LEU A 249 25.39 -4.63 -7.56
N LEU A 250 26.71 -4.70 -7.45
CA LEU A 250 27.42 -5.95 -7.11
C LEU A 250 27.03 -6.43 -5.71
N TRP A 251 26.96 -5.52 -4.74
CA TRP A 251 26.55 -5.83 -3.38
C TRP A 251 25.13 -6.40 -3.33
N GLU A 252 24.20 -5.79 -4.08
CA GLU A 252 22.82 -6.24 -4.19
C GLU A 252 22.73 -7.66 -4.74
N HIS A 253 23.44 -7.95 -5.84
CA HIS A 253 23.43 -9.27 -6.46
C HIS A 253 24.10 -10.35 -5.60
N MET A 254 25.18 -10.01 -4.89
CA MET A 254 25.94 -10.97 -4.09
C MET A 254 25.26 -11.29 -2.75
N PHE A 255 24.65 -10.29 -2.10
CA PHE A 255 24.18 -10.42 -0.72
C PHE A 255 22.65 -10.47 -0.56
N LYS A 256 21.87 -10.18 -1.61
CA LYS A 256 20.38 -10.25 -1.71
C LYS A 256 19.61 -9.69 -0.49
N ASN A 257 18.77 -8.68 -0.70
CA ASN A 257 17.89 -8.06 0.33
C ASN A 257 18.62 -7.33 1.49
N GLY A 258 19.92 -7.02 1.35
CA GLY A 258 20.67 -6.19 2.31
C GLY A 258 20.63 -4.69 1.98
N PRO A 259 20.88 -3.78 2.94
CA PRO A 259 21.02 -2.35 2.67
C PRO A 259 22.23 -2.09 1.76
N LEU A 260 22.05 -1.23 0.76
CA LEU A 260 23.07 -0.88 -0.22
C LEU A 260 24.15 0.01 0.41
N PRO A 261 25.44 -0.36 0.34
CA PRO A 261 26.44 0.19 1.23
C PRO A 261 26.84 1.64 0.90
N CYS A 262 26.96 2.03 -0.36
CA CYS A 262 27.25 3.41 -0.75
C CYS A 262 26.06 4.33 -0.46
N GLN A 263 24.82 3.88 -0.75
CA GLN A 263 23.62 4.63 -0.37
C GLN A 263 23.45 4.77 1.14
N LEU A 264 23.83 3.75 1.91
CA LEU A 264 23.80 3.80 3.37
C LEU A 264 24.85 4.79 3.91
N MET A 265 26.04 4.85 3.31
CA MET A 265 27.05 5.87 3.63
C MET A 265 26.54 7.29 3.34
N ASP A 266 25.83 7.50 2.22
CA ASP A 266 25.19 8.78 1.91
C ASP A 266 24.04 9.12 2.87
N GLN A 267 23.27 8.13 3.32
CA GLN A 267 22.20 8.33 4.30
C GLN A 267 22.74 8.73 5.68
N VAL A 268 23.83 8.10 6.13
CA VAL A 268 24.52 8.46 7.38
C VAL A 268 25.20 9.83 7.25
N GLY A 269 25.75 10.10 6.07
CA GLY A 269 26.47 11.30 5.72
C GLY A 269 27.98 11.08 5.69
N LEU A 270 28.62 11.53 4.61
CA LEU A 270 30.04 11.24 4.31
C LEU A 270 31.01 11.90 5.29
N ASP A 271 30.67 13.03 5.87
CA ASP A 271 31.38 13.66 6.99
C ASP A 271 31.39 12.79 8.26
N THR A 272 30.24 12.22 8.61
CA THR A 272 30.12 11.32 9.75
C THR A 272 30.89 10.03 9.48
N VAL A 273 30.84 9.51 8.24
CA VAL A 273 31.65 8.37 7.81
C VAL A 273 33.14 8.67 7.92
N ALA A 274 33.62 9.79 7.40
CA ALA A 274 35.03 10.18 7.42
C ALA A 274 35.54 10.48 8.83
N PHE A 275 34.70 11.04 9.71
CA PHE A 275 35.02 11.26 11.12
C PHE A 275 35.17 9.93 11.87
N ILE A 276 34.26 8.98 11.64
CA ILE A 276 34.34 7.64 12.24
C ILE A 276 35.59 6.91 11.75
N GLU A 277 35.90 6.97 10.46
CA GLU A 277 37.10 6.30 9.91
C GLU A 277 38.39 6.94 10.41
N GLU A 278 38.44 8.26 10.58
CA GLU A 278 39.58 8.96 11.19
C GLU A 278 39.90 8.42 12.59
N ASN A 279 38.87 8.21 13.41
CA ASN A 279 39.05 7.62 14.73
C ASN A 279 39.60 6.18 14.64
N TYR A 280 39.16 5.38 13.66
CA TYR A 280 39.72 4.04 13.44
C TYR A 280 41.17 4.07 12.92
N ILE A 281 41.52 5.02 12.06
CA ILE A 281 42.88 5.26 11.55
C ILE A 281 43.82 5.57 12.71
N GLN A 282 43.45 6.51 13.58
CA GLN A 282 44.27 6.90 14.72
C GLN A 282 44.39 5.77 15.76
N GLU A 283 43.29 5.07 16.06
CA GLU A 283 43.29 4.00 17.05
C GLU A 283 44.07 2.76 16.57
N ARG A 284 44.08 2.47 15.25
CA ARG A 284 44.60 1.20 14.71
C ARG A 284 45.79 1.33 13.77
N GLY A 285 46.25 2.55 13.47
CA GLY A 285 47.34 2.81 12.53
C GLY A 285 47.01 2.39 11.09
N LEU A 286 45.76 2.58 10.66
CA LEU A 286 45.34 2.25 9.29
C LEU A 286 45.81 3.32 8.29
N PRO A 287 45.93 3.01 6.99
CA PRO A 287 46.26 4.00 5.97
C PRO A 287 45.17 5.10 5.90
N SER A 288 45.58 6.37 5.86
CA SER A 288 44.66 7.51 5.78
C SER A 288 44.28 7.89 4.35
N ALA A 289 45.01 7.41 3.34
CA ALA A 289 44.95 7.92 1.97
C ALA A 289 43.53 7.96 1.36
N ALA A 290 42.74 6.90 1.54
CA ALA A 290 41.34 6.85 1.08
C ALA A 290 40.42 7.80 1.87
N ASN A 291 40.64 7.98 3.17
CA ASN A 291 39.88 8.95 3.98
C ASN A 291 40.26 10.38 3.60
N ASP A 292 41.54 10.65 3.36
CA ASP A 292 42.05 11.96 2.91
C ASP A 292 41.51 12.29 1.51
N TRP A 293 41.40 11.29 0.62
CA TRP A 293 40.72 11.43 -0.66
C TRP A 293 39.23 11.73 -0.49
N LEU A 294 38.50 10.96 0.34
CA LEU A 294 37.08 11.19 0.60
C LEU A 294 36.83 12.61 1.12
N ARG A 295 37.69 13.10 2.00
CA ARG A 295 37.66 14.48 2.50
C ARG A 295 37.85 15.50 1.38
N ARG A 296 38.90 15.36 0.57
CA ARG A 296 39.23 16.31 -0.50
C ARG A 296 38.20 16.31 -1.65
N GLU A 297 37.76 15.14 -2.07
CA GLU A 297 36.89 15.00 -3.24
C GLU A 297 35.40 15.18 -2.94
N TYR A 298 34.97 14.93 -1.69
CA TYR A 298 33.57 15.06 -1.30
C TYR A 298 33.35 16.14 -0.25
N LEU A 299 33.97 16.04 0.94
CA LEU A 299 33.65 16.94 2.05
C LEU A 299 34.07 18.39 1.81
N ASP A 300 35.28 18.62 1.30
CA ASP A 300 35.78 19.97 0.97
C ASP A 300 34.94 20.63 -0.13
N GLN A 301 34.32 19.80 -0.98
CA GLN A 301 33.36 20.23 -2.01
C GLN A 301 31.93 20.36 -1.47
N GLY A 302 31.71 20.12 -0.19
CA GLY A 302 30.41 20.18 0.48
C GLY A 302 29.47 19.03 0.13
N ARG A 303 29.96 17.92 -0.45
CA ARG A 303 29.18 16.72 -0.77
C ARG A 303 29.15 15.79 0.44
N LEU A 304 28.15 15.92 1.31
CA LEU A 304 28.06 15.21 2.58
C LEU A 304 27.07 14.03 2.57
N GLY A 305 26.58 13.59 1.42
CA GLY A 305 25.50 12.60 1.32
C GLY A 305 24.11 13.25 1.29
N LYS A 306 23.07 12.51 1.69
CA LYS A 306 21.66 12.93 1.62
C LYS A 306 21.35 14.21 2.40
N LYS A 307 22.15 14.54 3.41
CA LYS A 307 22.00 15.78 4.20
C LYS A 307 22.64 17.02 3.54
N SER A 308 23.30 16.85 2.39
CA SER A 308 23.88 17.95 1.62
C SER A 308 23.13 18.16 0.30
N GLU A 309 22.87 19.43 -0.02
CA GLU A 309 22.34 19.86 -1.32
C GLU A 309 23.28 19.59 -2.50
N ARG A 310 24.54 19.24 -2.24
CA ARG A 310 25.53 18.83 -3.25
C ARG A 310 25.66 17.30 -3.35
N GLY A 311 24.84 16.54 -2.62
CA GLY A 311 24.81 15.08 -2.62
C GLY A 311 25.99 14.47 -1.87
N GLY A 312 26.32 13.23 -2.17
CA GLY A 312 27.48 12.51 -1.67
C GLY A 312 28.08 11.66 -2.79
N PHE A 313 28.23 10.37 -2.56
CA PHE A 313 28.60 9.41 -3.61
C PHE A 313 27.61 9.44 -4.76
N TYR A 314 26.33 9.57 -4.44
CA TYR A 314 25.28 9.83 -5.40
C TYR A 314 25.11 11.34 -5.58
N PRO A 315 24.73 11.80 -6.78
CA PRO A 315 24.36 13.19 -6.97
C PRO A 315 23.28 13.61 -5.97
N PRO A 316 23.23 14.90 -5.60
CA PRO A 316 22.11 15.39 -4.82
C PRO A 316 20.83 15.02 -5.55
N LEU A 317 19.82 14.55 -4.82
CA LEU A 317 18.47 14.47 -5.38
C LEU A 317 18.22 15.83 -6.02
N ALA A 318 18.09 15.83 -7.35
CA ALA A 318 18.21 17.05 -8.12
C ALA A 318 17.28 18.12 -7.54
N LYS A 319 17.84 19.26 -7.13
CA LYS A 319 17.04 20.50 -7.12
C LYS A 319 16.50 20.59 -8.54
N SER A 320 15.19 20.47 -8.68
CA SER A 320 14.49 20.40 -9.96
C SER A 320 14.82 21.63 -10.81
N SER A 321 15.89 21.55 -11.61
CA SER A 321 16.16 22.50 -12.66
C SER A 321 15.34 22.08 -13.87
N SER A 322 14.18 22.73 -14.01
CA SER A 322 13.33 22.82 -15.21
C SER A 322 12.99 21.51 -15.93
N ALA A 323 11.78 21.01 -15.62
CA ALA A 323 10.82 20.39 -16.54
C ALA A 323 11.37 19.55 -17.71
N GLN A 324 11.37 18.23 -17.53
CA GLN A 324 10.87 17.33 -18.57
C GLN A 324 9.53 16.79 -18.11
N ALA A 325 8.48 17.19 -18.82
CA ALA A 325 7.10 16.83 -18.54
C ALA A 325 6.90 15.32 -18.70
N TYR A 326 6.60 14.64 -17.60
CA TYR A 326 5.83 13.40 -17.65
C TYR A 326 4.42 13.77 -18.14
N PRO A 327 3.78 12.97 -19.01
CA PRO A 327 2.46 13.31 -19.51
C PRO A 327 1.51 13.36 -18.31
N ALA A 328 1.04 14.57 -18.02
CA ALA A 328 -0.09 14.77 -17.14
C ALA A 328 -1.23 13.86 -17.61
N HIS A 329 -1.97 13.26 -16.69
CA HIS A 329 -3.38 12.97 -16.97
C HIS A 329 -3.96 14.23 -17.63
N PRO A 330 -4.69 14.13 -18.75
CA PRO A 330 -5.14 15.31 -19.47
C PRO A 330 -6.07 16.11 -18.57
N HIS A 331 -5.51 17.04 -17.79
CA HIS A 331 -6.23 18.13 -17.18
C HIS A 331 -6.62 19.02 -18.34
N SER A 332 -7.78 18.70 -18.94
CA SER A 332 -8.38 19.56 -19.95
C SER A 332 -8.59 20.94 -19.31
N ALA A 333 -7.98 21.96 -19.93
CA ALA A 333 -7.89 23.35 -19.50
C ALA A 333 -6.95 23.64 -18.31
N ALA A 334 -6.16 24.71 -18.42
CA ALA A 334 -5.29 25.21 -17.36
C ALA A 334 -6.10 25.46 -16.08
N LYS A 335 -5.82 24.67 -15.02
CA LYS A 335 -6.42 24.83 -13.69
C LYS A 335 -5.37 25.35 -12.71
N ASP A 336 -5.72 26.37 -11.95
CA ASP A 336 -4.89 26.85 -10.84
C ASP A 336 -5.22 26.07 -9.56
N ILE A 337 -4.35 26.09 -8.55
CA ILE A 337 -4.60 25.64 -7.18
C ILE A 337 -4.20 26.77 -6.23
N TYR A 338 -5.02 27.10 -5.25
CA TYR A 338 -4.68 28.09 -4.22
C TYR A 338 -4.24 27.37 -2.96
N LEU A 339 -2.94 27.40 -2.71
CA LEU A 339 -2.29 26.84 -1.54
C LEU A 339 -2.06 27.94 -0.50
N LEU A 340 -1.91 27.56 0.74
CA LEU A 340 -1.60 28.47 1.83
C LEU A 340 -0.29 28.03 2.49
N ASP A 341 0.66 28.95 2.57
CA ASP A 341 1.91 28.83 3.31
C ASP A 341 1.71 29.33 4.74
N VAL A 342 1.84 28.44 5.73
CA VAL A 342 1.64 28.77 7.15
C VAL A 342 2.74 29.71 7.69
N GLY A 343 3.91 29.74 7.07
CA GLY A 343 5.06 30.58 7.47
C GLY A 343 5.99 29.93 8.52
N LEU A 344 5.88 28.61 8.72
CA LEU A 344 6.62 27.83 9.74
C LEU A 344 7.76 26.95 9.17
N GLY A 345 7.98 26.95 7.84
CA GLY A 345 9.00 26.14 7.17
C GLY A 345 10.46 26.60 7.40
N GLY A 346 11.43 25.84 6.88
CA GLY A 346 12.88 26.02 7.13
C GLY A 346 13.49 27.39 6.75
N ASN A 347 12.70 28.29 6.18
CA ASN A 347 13.07 29.66 5.85
C ASN A 347 12.93 30.66 7.02
N ALA A 348 12.29 30.29 8.13
CA ALA A 348 12.16 31.15 9.31
C ALA A 348 13.45 31.13 10.17
N LYS A 349 14.45 31.92 9.78
CA LYS A 349 15.70 32.10 10.58
C LYS A 349 15.49 32.90 11.87
N ASP A 350 14.35 33.59 11.99
CA ASP A 350 13.98 34.43 13.12
C ASP A 350 12.54 34.14 13.57
N VAL A 351 12.39 33.63 14.79
CA VAL A 351 11.10 33.24 15.40
C VAL A 351 10.17 34.45 15.57
N SER A 352 10.70 35.67 15.61
CA SER A 352 9.90 36.90 15.76
C SER A 352 9.04 37.23 14.53
N GLN A 353 9.34 36.66 13.35
CA GLN A 353 8.62 36.93 12.09
C GLN A 353 7.56 35.89 11.72
N VAL A 354 7.38 34.85 12.55
CA VAL A 354 6.43 33.75 12.29
C VAL A 354 4.99 34.25 12.06
N HIS A 355 4.58 35.29 12.79
CA HIS A 355 3.24 35.89 12.70
C HIS A 355 3.03 36.83 11.50
N SER A 356 4.03 36.98 10.62
CA SER A 356 3.97 37.81 9.41
C SER A 356 4.45 37.11 8.14
N ASN A 357 4.82 35.83 8.23
CA ASN A 357 5.42 35.10 7.12
C ASN A 357 4.40 34.31 6.28
N GLY A 358 3.16 34.17 6.74
CA GLY A 358 2.14 33.40 6.05
C GLY A 358 1.71 34.02 4.72
N LYS A 359 1.36 33.19 3.75
CA LYS A 359 0.99 33.62 2.39
C LYS A 359 -0.08 32.74 1.78
N ILE A 360 -0.84 33.30 0.86
CA ILE A 360 -1.67 32.55 -0.10
C ILE A 360 -0.90 32.51 -1.41
N ILE A 361 -0.79 31.33 -2.01
CA ILE A 361 0.02 31.06 -3.18
C ILE A 361 -0.85 30.39 -4.24
N ARG A 362 -0.86 30.94 -5.44
CA ARG A 362 -1.47 30.33 -6.62
C ARG A 362 -0.46 29.45 -7.34
N LEU A 363 -0.72 28.15 -7.39
CA LEU A 363 -0.04 27.18 -8.24
C LEU A 363 -0.78 27.08 -9.57
N ASN A 364 -0.12 27.33 -10.68
CA ASN A 364 -0.69 27.01 -11.98
C ASN A 364 -0.27 25.58 -12.38
N LEU A 365 -1.21 24.63 -12.48
CA LEU A 365 -0.88 23.21 -12.72
C LEU A 365 -0.22 22.96 -14.07
N ALA A 366 -0.54 23.76 -15.09
CA ALA A 366 0.03 23.60 -16.43
C ALA A 366 1.50 24.04 -16.49
N THR A 367 1.86 25.10 -15.76
CA THR A 367 3.24 25.66 -15.76
C THR A 367 4.05 25.26 -14.53
N GLN A 368 3.41 24.64 -13.53
CA GLN A 368 3.98 24.36 -12.19
C GLN A 368 4.52 25.62 -11.49
N LYS A 369 4.02 26.80 -11.87
CA LYS A 369 4.48 28.09 -11.33
C LYS A 369 3.70 28.46 -10.07
N LEU A 370 4.41 28.69 -8.97
CA LEU A 370 3.89 29.24 -7.73
C LEU A 370 3.98 30.77 -7.73
N THR A 371 2.87 31.45 -7.49
CA THR A 371 2.79 32.92 -7.44
C THR A 371 2.13 33.35 -6.13
N PRO A 372 2.80 34.10 -5.25
CA PRO A 372 2.17 34.68 -4.07
C PRO A 372 1.03 35.63 -4.48
N VAL A 373 -0.14 35.46 -3.86
CA VAL A 373 -1.37 36.23 -4.11
C VAL A 373 -1.61 37.22 -2.98
N VAL A 374 -1.56 36.74 -1.74
CA VAL A 374 -1.64 37.56 -0.53
C VAL A 374 -0.48 37.18 0.37
N VAL A 375 0.21 38.16 0.94
CA VAL A 375 1.36 37.95 1.84
C VAL A 375 1.12 38.59 3.19
N GLY A 376 1.97 38.31 4.18
CA GLY A 376 1.88 38.98 5.49
C GLY A 376 0.82 38.41 6.42
N GLN A 377 0.39 37.17 6.21
CA GLN A 377 -0.68 36.54 6.99
C GLN A 377 -0.16 35.99 8.31
N ASN A 378 -1.01 36.03 9.34
CA ASN A 378 -0.68 35.59 10.69
C ASN A 378 -1.10 34.13 10.90
N LEU A 379 -0.13 33.22 10.69
CA LEU A 379 -0.33 31.78 10.83
C LEU A 379 -1.63 31.30 10.17
N PRO A 380 -1.78 31.52 8.86
CA PRO A 380 -2.96 31.07 8.14
C PRO A 380 -3.06 29.53 8.21
N ASP A 381 -4.27 28.95 8.16
CA ASP A 381 -4.46 27.49 8.25
C ASP A 381 -5.52 26.96 7.28
N GLY A 382 -6.80 27.33 7.39
CA GLY A 382 -7.83 26.89 6.43
C GLY A 382 -7.95 27.82 5.23
N ILE A 383 -8.17 27.28 4.02
CA ILE A 383 -8.45 28.06 2.80
C ILE A 383 -9.53 27.39 1.94
N ASP A 384 -10.42 28.19 1.38
CA ASP A 384 -11.45 27.76 0.47
C ASP A 384 -11.81 28.89 -0.53
N VAL A 385 -12.35 28.58 -1.70
CA VAL A 385 -12.69 29.52 -2.78
C VAL A 385 -14.16 29.43 -3.15
N ALA A 386 -14.77 30.59 -3.42
CA ALA A 386 -16.07 30.73 -4.04
C ALA A 386 -15.89 31.11 -5.52
N LEU A 387 -16.16 30.18 -6.42
CA LEU A 387 -15.97 30.37 -7.86
C LEU A 387 -16.99 31.33 -8.48
N GLU A 388 -18.26 31.27 -8.11
CA GLU A 388 -19.29 32.14 -8.70
C GLU A 388 -19.01 33.62 -8.40
N THR A 389 -18.49 33.90 -7.21
CA THR A 389 -18.12 35.25 -6.79
C THR A 389 -16.66 35.59 -7.03
N GLN A 390 -15.83 34.63 -7.51
CA GLN A 390 -14.39 34.78 -7.70
C GLN A 390 -13.67 35.31 -6.45
N ARG A 391 -13.93 34.70 -5.28
CA ARG A 391 -13.31 35.09 -4.01
C ARG A 391 -12.62 33.93 -3.31
N ILE A 392 -11.52 34.23 -2.64
CA ILE A 392 -10.79 33.34 -1.74
C ILE A 392 -11.21 33.69 -0.30
N PHE A 393 -11.34 32.68 0.56
CA PHE A 393 -11.57 32.81 2.00
C PHE A 393 -10.51 32.00 2.74
N TRP A 394 -9.96 32.54 3.83
CA TRP A 394 -9.00 31.81 4.65
C TRP A 394 -9.10 32.20 6.12
N THR A 395 -8.59 31.30 6.98
CA THR A 395 -8.54 31.48 8.43
C THR A 395 -7.13 31.80 8.88
N ASN A 396 -7.01 32.69 9.87
CA ASN A 396 -5.76 33.07 10.54
C ASN A 396 -5.86 32.65 12.01
N MET A 397 -4.92 31.82 12.47
CA MET A 397 -4.95 31.21 13.81
C MET A 397 -4.79 32.19 14.97
N GLY A 398 -4.31 33.41 14.71
CA GLY A 398 -3.96 34.36 15.77
C GLY A 398 -2.55 34.15 16.30
N ARG A 399 -2.16 34.89 17.34
CA ARG A 399 -0.79 34.87 17.89
C ARG A 399 -0.64 33.88 19.03
N SER A 400 -1.71 33.62 19.76
CA SER A 400 -1.69 32.77 20.95
C SER A 400 -2.94 31.91 20.98
N THR A 401 -2.76 30.60 21.17
CA THR A 401 -3.88 29.66 21.30
C THR A 401 -4.76 29.94 22.53
N ALA A 402 -4.26 30.67 23.52
CA ALA A 402 -5.02 31.09 24.69
C ALA A 402 -5.78 32.43 24.48
N ALA A 403 -5.46 33.18 23.43
CA ALA A 403 -6.10 34.45 23.11
C ALA A 403 -7.26 34.23 22.13
N CYS A 404 -8.30 35.04 22.26
CA CYS A 404 -9.36 35.13 21.26
C CYS A 404 -8.93 36.09 20.15
N ASP A 405 -7.87 35.75 19.41
CA ASP A 405 -7.24 36.64 18.42
C ASP A 405 -7.16 36.09 16.99
N GLY A 406 -7.91 35.02 16.72
CA GLY A 406 -8.12 34.49 15.38
C GLY A 406 -8.98 35.41 14.52
N SER A 407 -8.87 35.26 13.20
CA SER A 407 -9.67 36.04 12.23
C SER A 407 -9.90 35.29 10.92
N ILE A 408 -10.89 35.73 10.15
CA ILE A 408 -11.20 35.19 8.82
C ILE A 408 -11.18 36.33 7.82
N TRP A 409 -10.58 36.07 6.67
CA TRP A 409 -10.33 37.06 5.64
C TRP A 409 -10.79 36.54 4.29
N SER A 410 -11.04 37.48 3.39
CA SER A 410 -11.36 37.21 2.00
C SER A 410 -10.60 38.14 1.07
N ALA A 411 -10.36 37.71 -0.16
CA ALA A 411 -9.75 38.50 -1.22
C ALA A 411 -10.29 38.04 -2.56
N ASP A 412 -10.10 38.85 -3.59
CA ASP A 412 -10.31 38.43 -4.98
C ASP A 412 -9.25 37.38 -5.38
N MET A 413 -9.52 36.62 -6.45
CA MET A 413 -8.62 35.54 -6.91
C MET A 413 -7.20 36.00 -7.27
N ASP A 414 -7.01 37.28 -7.56
CA ASP A 414 -5.70 37.89 -7.86
C ASP A 414 -5.04 38.56 -6.64
N GLY A 415 -5.69 38.51 -5.46
CA GLY A 415 -5.22 39.14 -4.22
C GLY A 415 -5.70 40.58 -4.03
N GLY A 416 -6.55 41.08 -4.92
CA GLY A 416 -7.28 42.34 -4.76
C GLY A 416 -8.34 42.29 -3.65
N ASP A 417 -8.86 43.46 -3.29
CA ASP A 417 -9.99 43.64 -2.36
C ASP A 417 -9.93 42.76 -1.09
N VAL A 418 -8.80 42.82 -0.38
CA VAL A 418 -8.60 42.08 0.87
C VAL A 418 -9.52 42.65 1.95
N THR A 419 -10.50 41.87 2.38
CA THR A 419 -11.52 42.23 3.37
C THR A 419 -11.49 41.28 4.56
N CYS A 420 -11.72 41.83 5.76
CA CYS A 420 -11.88 41.03 6.97
C CYS A 420 -13.35 40.62 7.09
N VAL A 421 -13.60 39.31 7.14
CA VAL A 421 -14.94 38.72 7.25
C VAL A 421 -15.31 38.54 8.72
N VAL A 422 -14.42 37.92 9.50
CA VAL A 422 -14.57 37.78 10.96
C VAL A 422 -13.38 38.47 11.63
N PRO A 423 -13.62 39.58 12.37
CA PRO A 423 -12.54 40.32 13.00
C PRO A 423 -11.98 39.60 14.23
N VAL A 424 -10.75 39.99 14.58
CA VAL A 424 -10.06 39.58 15.81
C VAL A 424 -10.96 39.86 17.03
N GLY A 425 -11.01 38.93 17.98
CA GLY A 425 -11.85 39.03 19.18
C GLY A 425 -13.16 38.24 19.14
N GLN A 426 -13.49 37.61 18.01
CA GLN A 426 -14.70 36.78 17.89
C GLN A 426 -14.44 35.27 17.89
N VAL A 427 -13.23 34.84 17.51
CA VAL A 427 -12.83 33.43 17.39
C VAL A 427 -11.40 33.26 17.93
N HIS A 428 -11.09 32.09 18.49
CA HIS A 428 -9.79 31.80 19.09
C HIS A 428 -8.76 31.38 18.05
N THR A 429 -8.92 30.17 17.51
CA THR A 429 -7.96 29.57 16.60
C THR A 429 -8.75 28.90 15.48
N PRO A 430 -9.24 29.68 14.50
CA PRO A 430 -10.01 29.15 13.40
C PRO A 430 -9.13 28.23 12.54
N LYS A 431 -9.71 27.11 12.12
CA LYS A 431 -9.08 25.99 11.40
C LYS A 431 -9.67 25.81 10.01
N GLN A 432 -9.93 24.58 9.57
CA GLN A 432 -10.47 24.31 8.24
C GLN A 432 -11.75 25.14 8.02
N ILE A 433 -11.90 25.64 6.79
CA ILE A 433 -13.05 26.43 6.33
C ILE A 433 -13.67 25.73 5.12
N SER A 434 -15.01 25.74 5.06
CA SER A 434 -15.82 25.19 3.97
C SER A 434 -16.77 26.27 3.45
N VAL A 435 -16.68 26.56 2.15
CA VAL A 435 -17.48 27.58 1.46
C VAL A 435 -18.67 26.92 0.76
N ILE A 436 -19.88 27.40 1.07
CA ILE A 436 -21.14 26.93 0.46
C ILE A 436 -21.76 28.06 -0.35
N GLU A 437 -21.40 28.11 -1.64
CA GLU A 437 -21.77 29.19 -2.56
C GLU A 437 -23.29 29.33 -2.75
N SER A 438 -24.02 28.21 -2.84
CA SER A 438 -25.47 28.20 -2.99
C SER A 438 -26.21 28.92 -1.86
N ARG A 439 -25.58 29.03 -0.68
CA ARG A 439 -26.10 29.74 0.50
C ARG A 439 -25.35 31.05 0.78
N LYS A 440 -24.28 31.36 0.05
CA LYS A 440 -23.35 32.48 0.31
C LYS A 440 -22.83 32.50 1.76
N GLN A 441 -22.50 31.31 2.26
CA GLN A 441 -22.09 31.09 3.65
C GLN A 441 -20.77 30.37 3.73
N ILE A 442 -20.02 30.68 4.78
CA ILE A 442 -18.80 29.98 5.16
C ILE A 442 -18.99 29.28 6.50
N TYR A 443 -18.39 28.11 6.62
CA TYR A 443 -18.41 27.27 7.81
C TYR A 443 -16.97 26.99 8.23
N PHE A 444 -16.65 27.08 9.51
CA PHE A 444 -15.28 26.86 9.97
C PHE A 444 -15.24 26.31 11.39
N CYS A 445 -14.19 25.57 11.72
CA CYS A 445 -13.94 25.13 13.10
C CYS A 445 -13.13 26.17 13.87
N ASP A 446 -13.41 26.31 15.16
CA ASP A 446 -12.58 27.03 16.12
C ASP A 446 -12.02 26.03 17.15
N ARG A 447 -10.71 25.80 17.09
CA ARG A 447 -10.07 24.70 17.82
C ARG A 447 -10.09 24.91 19.32
N GLU A 448 -9.64 26.07 19.79
CA GLU A 448 -9.63 26.43 21.21
C GLU A 448 -10.94 27.11 21.65
N GLY A 449 -11.72 27.65 20.71
CA GLY A 449 -13.12 28.04 20.96
C GLY A 449 -14.07 26.84 21.09
N LEU A 450 -13.59 25.62 20.80
CA LEU A 450 -14.31 24.35 20.93
C LEU A 450 -15.61 24.28 20.11
N GLY A 451 -15.63 24.93 18.94
CA GLY A 451 -16.87 25.20 18.22
C GLY A 451 -16.80 24.99 16.71
N VAL A 452 -17.97 24.86 16.09
CA VAL A 452 -18.17 24.94 14.64
C VAL A 452 -19.07 26.13 14.36
N HIS A 453 -18.63 27.02 13.47
CA HIS A 453 -19.24 28.33 13.25
C HIS A 453 -19.75 28.45 11.81
N ARG A 454 -20.70 29.35 11.60
CA ARG A 454 -21.23 29.77 10.30
C ARG A 454 -21.36 31.28 10.25
N CYS A 455 -20.99 31.90 9.14
CA CYS A 455 -21.38 33.28 8.83
C CYS A 455 -21.60 33.46 7.32
N ASP A 456 -22.21 34.58 6.93
CA ASP A 456 -22.36 34.94 5.53
C ASP A 456 -21.01 35.47 4.98
N PHE A 457 -20.87 35.56 3.65
CA PHE A 457 -19.64 36.04 3.00
C PHE A 457 -19.19 37.45 3.43
N ASP A 458 -20.12 38.29 3.93
CA ASP A 458 -19.83 39.62 4.45
C ASP A 458 -19.60 39.66 5.97
N GLY A 459 -19.55 38.49 6.61
CA GLY A 459 -19.33 38.34 8.06
C GLY A 459 -20.59 38.52 8.91
N LYS A 460 -21.73 38.89 8.31
CA LYS A 460 -22.99 38.98 9.04
C LYS A 460 -23.52 37.59 9.41
N ASN A 461 -24.49 37.58 10.33
CA ASN A 461 -25.16 36.37 10.78
C ASN A 461 -24.18 35.30 11.29
N HIS A 462 -23.12 35.74 11.97
CA HIS A 462 -22.17 34.83 12.63
C HIS A 462 -22.85 34.10 13.79
N VAL A 463 -22.98 32.78 13.64
CA VAL A 463 -23.63 31.88 14.59
C VAL A 463 -22.73 30.68 14.88
N VAL A 464 -22.67 30.27 16.14
CA VAL A 464 -22.06 29.00 16.56
C VAL A 464 -23.09 27.89 16.37
N LEU A 465 -22.76 26.87 15.57
CA LEU A 465 -23.64 25.73 15.27
C LEU A 465 -23.44 24.56 16.24
N VAL A 466 -22.22 24.39 16.72
CA VAL A 466 -21.83 23.37 17.70
C VAL A 466 -20.89 24.03 18.68
N GLN A 467 -21.14 23.89 19.98
CA GLN A 467 -20.27 24.38 21.04
C GLN A 467 -20.01 23.24 22.03
N ARG A 468 -18.76 22.81 22.14
CA ARG A 468 -18.35 21.82 23.14
C ARG A 468 -17.97 22.53 24.44
N ARG A 469 -18.16 21.83 25.57
CA ARG A 469 -17.82 22.33 26.90
C ARG A 469 -16.74 21.46 27.53
N ALA A 470 -15.71 22.12 28.04
CA ALA A 470 -14.77 21.51 28.97
C ALA A 470 -15.35 21.60 30.39
N GLU A 471 -15.66 20.44 30.98
CA GLU A 471 -16.00 20.31 32.40
C GLU A 471 -14.88 20.83 33.32
N PRO A 472 -15.22 21.45 34.47
CA PRO A 472 -14.24 21.89 35.45
C PRO A 472 -13.35 20.73 35.93
N GLY A 473 -12.03 20.88 35.80
CA GLY A 473 -11.05 19.88 36.24
C GLY A 473 -10.57 18.91 35.16
N MET A 474 -11.06 19.01 33.93
CA MET A 474 -10.55 18.21 32.80
C MET A 474 -9.08 18.50 32.53
N SER A 475 -8.26 17.46 32.38
CA SER A 475 -6.85 17.59 32.01
C SER A 475 -6.70 18.15 30.59
N LEU A 476 -5.56 18.78 30.29
CA LEU A 476 -5.28 19.29 28.94
C LEU A 476 -5.46 18.19 27.87
N LEU A 477 -5.04 16.95 28.17
CA LEU A 477 -5.16 15.82 27.26
C LEU A 477 -6.62 15.46 26.94
N GLU A 478 -7.52 15.61 27.90
CA GLU A 478 -8.96 15.40 27.69
C GLU A 478 -9.59 16.59 26.96
N GLN A 479 -9.16 17.82 27.25
CA GLN A 479 -9.62 18.99 26.50
C GLN A 479 -9.25 18.90 25.01
N MET A 480 -8.12 18.29 24.68
CA MET A 480 -7.70 18.07 23.28
C MET A 480 -8.66 17.19 22.48
N THR A 481 -9.48 16.34 23.12
CA THR A 481 -10.51 15.57 22.40
C THR A 481 -11.73 16.41 22.06
N LEU A 482 -11.84 17.64 22.56
CA LEU A 482 -12.92 18.58 22.23
C LEU A 482 -12.53 19.55 21.11
N TRP A 483 -11.26 19.53 20.68
CA TRP A 483 -10.70 20.45 19.70
C TRP A 483 -11.21 20.16 18.29
N CYS A 484 -12.15 20.97 17.83
CA CYS A 484 -12.70 20.93 16.48
C CYS A 484 -11.66 21.46 15.48
N VAL A 485 -11.36 20.73 14.40
CA VAL A 485 -10.31 21.13 13.44
C VAL A 485 -10.81 21.16 12.00
N GLY A 486 -11.46 20.07 11.56
CA GLY A 486 -11.98 19.93 10.21
C GLY A 486 -13.49 20.08 10.13
N VAL A 487 -14.00 20.62 9.03
CA VAL A 487 -15.44 20.81 8.77
C VAL A 487 -15.81 20.48 7.33
N ALA A 488 -16.91 19.75 7.15
CA ALA A 488 -17.53 19.50 5.85
C ALA A 488 -19.06 19.66 5.93
N VAL A 489 -19.68 20.17 4.87
CA VAL A 489 -21.13 20.48 4.85
C VAL A 489 -21.79 19.83 3.64
N ASP A 490 -22.80 18.99 3.89
CA ASP A 490 -23.69 18.47 2.85
C ASP A 490 -24.96 19.33 2.80
N ALA A 491 -24.91 20.40 2.00
CA ALA A 491 -25.96 21.42 1.96
C ALA A 491 -27.29 20.90 1.38
N GLU A 492 -27.25 19.87 0.54
CA GLU A 492 -28.43 19.26 -0.09
C GLU A 492 -29.24 18.46 0.91
N ARG A 493 -28.57 17.75 1.82
CA ARG A 493 -29.20 16.96 2.88
C ARG A 493 -29.34 17.70 4.20
N GLY A 494 -28.73 18.88 4.30
CA GLY A 494 -28.73 19.67 5.53
C GLY A 494 -27.97 18.97 6.66
N LEU A 495 -26.79 18.42 6.36
CA LEU A 495 -25.92 17.78 7.35
C LEU A 495 -24.58 18.51 7.49
N LEU A 496 -24.07 18.53 8.71
CA LEU A 496 -22.78 19.10 9.11
C LEU A 496 -21.89 17.98 9.67
N TYR A 497 -20.64 17.91 9.21
CA TYR A 497 -19.63 16.99 9.71
C TYR A 497 -18.42 17.76 10.23
N TRP A 498 -17.79 17.26 11.30
CA TRP A 498 -16.54 17.83 11.80
C TRP A 498 -15.64 16.80 12.46
N THR A 499 -14.34 17.08 12.48
CA THR A 499 -13.32 16.27 13.16
C THR A 499 -12.99 16.87 14.53
N GLN A 500 -12.65 16.00 15.47
CA GLN A 500 -11.99 16.36 16.73
C GLN A 500 -10.67 15.61 16.81
N LYS A 501 -9.55 16.36 16.79
CA LYS A 501 -8.22 15.75 16.58
C LYS A 501 -7.79 14.82 17.72
N GLY A 502 -8.17 15.11 18.96
CA GLY A 502 -7.59 14.45 20.12
C GLY A 502 -6.10 14.81 20.32
N PRO A 503 -5.45 14.24 21.34
CA PRO A 503 -4.02 14.43 21.55
C PRO A 503 -3.19 13.77 20.45
N CYS A 504 -2.05 14.39 20.14
CA CYS A 504 -1.18 13.91 19.08
C CYS A 504 -0.76 12.45 19.33
N LYS A 505 -0.95 11.61 18.31
CA LYS A 505 -0.55 10.18 18.32
C LYS A 505 -1.18 9.36 19.46
N ALA A 506 -2.28 9.81 20.04
CA ALA A 506 -2.92 9.15 21.17
C ALA A 506 -4.07 8.21 20.78
N GLY A 507 -4.51 8.21 19.51
CA GLY A 507 -5.61 7.35 19.06
C GLY A 507 -6.93 7.70 19.74
N ARG A 508 -7.18 9.00 19.98
CA ARG A 508 -8.40 9.51 20.63
C ARG A 508 -9.13 10.53 19.77
N GLY A 509 -8.86 10.53 18.47
CA GLY A 509 -9.55 11.35 17.50
C GLY A 509 -10.95 10.84 17.20
N GLN A 510 -11.83 11.75 16.80
CA GLN A 510 -13.24 11.47 16.56
C GLN A 510 -13.78 12.25 15.35
N ILE A 511 -14.82 11.74 14.72
CA ILE A 511 -15.59 12.43 13.67
C ILE A 511 -17.06 12.40 14.06
N PHE A 512 -17.75 13.53 13.88
CA PHE A 512 -19.14 13.70 14.24
C PHE A 512 -19.99 14.20 13.07
N CYS A 513 -21.30 14.00 13.19
CA CYS A 513 -22.33 14.49 12.29
C CYS A 513 -23.47 15.12 13.10
N ALA A 514 -24.11 16.16 12.56
CA ALA A 514 -25.34 16.75 13.09
C ALA A 514 -26.17 17.37 11.95
N GLY A 515 -27.40 17.77 12.23
CA GLY A 515 -28.18 18.61 11.32
C GLY A 515 -27.51 19.97 11.09
N LEU A 516 -27.69 20.55 9.90
CA LEU A 516 -27.09 21.84 9.56
C LEU A 516 -27.72 23.00 10.36
N ASP A 517 -29.01 22.89 10.67
CA ASP A 517 -29.72 23.81 11.54
C ASP A 517 -29.93 23.16 12.93
N ILE A 518 -29.88 24.00 13.97
CA ILE A 518 -30.10 23.55 15.35
C ILE A 518 -31.58 23.19 15.52
N PRO A 519 -31.93 22.04 16.13
CA PRO A 519 -33.31 21.68 16.42
C PRO A 519 -34.07 22.77 17.19
N VAL A 520 -35.36 22.92 16.90
CA VAL A 520 -36.19 23.97 17.51
C VAL A 520 -36.24 23.81 19.03
N GLY A 521 -35.83 24.86 19.77
CA GLY A 521 -35.79 24.86 21.23
C GLY A 521 -34.45 24.45 21.83
N GLU A 522 -33.49 24.03 21.01
CA GLU A 522 -32.13 23.70 21.41
C GLU A 522 -31.14 24.84 21.06
N THR A 523 -29.93 24.76 21.59
CA THR A 523 -28.81 25.68 21.40
C THR A 523 -27.59 24.90 20.88
N ALA A 524 -26.55 25.62 20.44
CA ALA A 524 -25.31 25.00 19.96
C ALA A 524 -24.62 24.10 21.00
N GLU A 525 -24.87 24.34 22.30
CA GLU A 525 -24.27 23.61 23.41
C GLU A 525 -25.05 22.36 23.81
N ASN A 526 -26.38 22.38 23.68
CA ASN A 526 -27.25 21.33 24.20
C ASN A 526 -27.96 20.53 23.10
N ARG A 527 -27.62 20.78 21.83
CA ARG A 527 -28.25 20.10 20.70
C ARG A 527 -28.08 18.58 20.79
N THR A 528 -29.17 17.85 20.65
CA THR A 528 -29.25 16.41 20.92
C THR A 528 -29.02 15.54 19.69
N ASP A 529 -29.02 16.15 18.51
CA ASP A 529 -28.90 15.50 17.21
C ASP A 529 -27.44 15.20 16.80
N ILE A 530 -26.47 15.48 17.66
CA ILE A 530 -25.05 15.15 17.42
C ILE A 530 -24.84 13.64 17.51
N ARG A 531 -24.25 13.07 16.46
CA ARG A 531 -23.88 11.67 16.36
C ARG A 531 -22.37 11.53 16.17
N CYS A 532 -21.73 10.65 16.94
CA CYS A 532 -20.35 10.25 16.71
C CYS A 532 -20.33 9.18 15.62
N LEU A 533 -19.64 9.44 14.50
CA LEU A 533 -19.51 8.50 13.40
C LEU A 533 -18.32 7.57 13.62
N TRP A 534 -17.17 8.14 14.02
CA TRP A 534 -15.97 7.37 14.33
C TRP A 534 -15.32 7.87 15.61
N SER A 535 -14.72 6.94 16.34
CA SER A 535 -13.91 7.19 17.53
C SER A 535 -12.61 6.39 17.44
N HIS A 536 -11.67 6.67 18.33
CA HIS A 536 -10.35 6.03 18.36
C HIS A 536 -9.51 6.22 17.09
N LEU A 537 -9.77 7.29 16.33
CA LEU A 537 -8.94 7.65 15.19
C LEU A 537 -7.57 8.17 15.67
N PRO A 538 -6.49 7.99 14.89
CA PRO A 538 -5.15 8.46 15.24
C PRO A 538 -5.12 9.93 15.65
N GLU A 539 -5.44 10.81 14.70
CA GLU A 539 -5.54 12.27 14.84
C GLU A 539 -6.18 12.85 13.55
N PRO A 540 -7.51 12.84 13.41
CA PRO A 540 -8.20 13.31 12.22
C PRO A 540 -8.13 14.84 12.14
N ILE A 541 -7.73 15.37 10.98
CA ILE A 541 -7.50 16.80 10.76
C ILE A 541 -8.55 17.36 9.82
N ASP A 542 -8.31 17.32 8.51
CA ASP A 542 -9.17 17.91 7.51
C ASP A 542 -10.16 16.87 6.99
N ILE A 543 -11.39 17.31 6.70
CA ILE A 543 -12.49 16.46 6.22
C ILE A 543 -13.24 17.11 5.05
N GLU A 544 -13.70 16.29 4.10
CA GLU A 544 -14.48 16.68 2.93
C GLU A 544 -15.57 15.65 2.67
N ILE A 545 -16.68 16.09 2.08
CA ILE A 545 -17.81 15.23 1.73
C ILE A 545 -18.05 15.28 0.21
N ASP A 546 -18.17 14.11 -0.39
CA ASP A 546 -18.83 13.98 -1.67
C ASP A 546 -20.34 13.75 -1.45
N SER A 547 -21.14 14.82 -1.58
CA SER A 547 -22.60 14.74 -1.43
C SER A 547 -23.26 13.80 -2.44
N ASP A 548 -22.69 13.57 -3.63
CA ASP A 548 -23.33 12.75 -4.66
C ASP A 548 -23.24 11.27 -4.27
N THR A 549 -22.03 10.84 -3.92
CA THR A 549 -21.74 9.45 -3.52
C THR A 549 -21.92 9.18 -2.03
N ARG A 550 -22.21 10.21 -1.23
CA ARG A 550 -22.27 10.15 0.25
C ARG A 550 -21.00 9.56 0.85
N THR A 551 -19.84 10.03 0.40
CA THR A 551 -18.55 9.51 0.87
C THR A 551 -17.78 10.62 1.58
N LEU A 552 -17.42 10.38 2.84
CA LEU A 552 -16.52 11.25 3.59
C LEU A 552 -15.07 10.88 3.31
N TYR A 553 -14.24 11.90 3.17
CA TYR A 553 -12.79 11.78 3.02
C TYR A 553 -12.12 12.59 4.13
N TRP A 554 -11.11 12.03 4.79
CA TRP A 554 -10.38 12.78 5.82
C TRP A 554 -8.91 12.37 5.91
N THR A 555 -8.10 13.29 6.41
CA THR A 555 -6.68 13.03 6.70
C THR A 555 -6.49 12.67 8.17
N ASP A 556 -5.67 11.66 8.45
CA ASP A 556 -5.22 11.29 9.79
C ASP A 556 -3.72 11.58 9.93
N ARG A 557 -3.33 12.29 11.00
CA ARG A 557 -1.93 12.41 11.44
C ARG A 557 -1.54 11.26 12.37
N GLY A 558 -0.23 11.08 12.56
CA GLY A 558 0.31 10.15 13.54
C GLY A 558 1.12 8.98 12.97
N GLU A 559 1.27 7.91 13.76
CA GLU A 559 2.20 6.82 13.43
C GLU A 559 1.63 5.82 12.42
N HIS A 560 2.49 5.32 11.54
CA HIS A 560 2.14 4.22 10.65
C HIS A 560 1.82 2.93 11.44
N PRO A 561 0.91 2.07 10.94
CA PRO A 561 0.24 2.13 9.64
C PRO A 561 -1.06 2.95 9.60
N PHE A 562 -1.58 3.39 10.75
CA PHE A 562 -2.93 3.95 10.84
C PHE A 562 -2.98 5.48 10.74
N GLY A 563 -1.90 6.18 11.10
CA GLY A 563 -1.71 7.62 10.92
C GLY A 563 -0.85 7.97 9.71
N CYS A 564 -0.83 9.26 9.37
CA CYS A 564 -0.27 9.78 8.13
C CYS A 564 -0.93 9.17 6.89
N THR A 565 -2.26 9.18 6.90
CA THR A 565 -3.12 8.56 5.87
C THR A 565 -4.18 9.52 5.33
N LEU A 566 -4.64 9.23 4.11
CA LEU A 566 -5.91 9.70 3.56
C LEU A 566 -6.89 8.55 3.65
N ASN A 567 -8.09 8.82 4.16
CA ASN A 567 -9.10 7.81 4.45
C ASN A 567 -10.41 8.18 3.74
N ARG A 568 -11.23 7.17 3.43
CA ARG A 568 -12.61 7.35 3.00
C ARG A 568 -13.56 6.42 3.73
N ALA A 569 -14.82 6.83 3.85
CA ALA A 569 -15.91 5.96 4.30
C ALA A 569 -17.25 6.45 3.74
N HIS A 570 -18.15 5.52 3.45
CA HIS A 570 -19.51 5.83 3.01
C HIS A 570 -20.39 6.22 4.21
N VAL A 571 -21.26 7.22 4.03
CA VAL A 571 -22.18 7.72 5.07
C VAL A 571 -23.65 7.64 4.65
N GLY A 572 -23.98 6.86 3.61
CA GLY A 572 -25.35 6.59 3.18
C GLY A 572 -25.88 5.21 3.60
N GLY A 573 -26.97 5.15 4.36
CA GLY A 573 -27.62 3.89 4.75
C GLY A 573 -28.47 4.02 6.03
N GLU A 574 -29.39 3.08 6.29
CA GLU A 574 -30.08 2.96 7.60
C GLU A 574 -29.18 2.33 8.66
N GLU A 575 -28.24 1.48 8.24
CA GLU A 575 -27.08 1.03 9.02
C GLU A 575 -25.83 1.72 8.47
N MET A 576 -25.07 2.37 9.35
CA MET A 576 -23.81 3.01 8.97
C MET A 576 -22.77 1.92 8.75
N ASP A 577 -22.31 1.77 7.51
CA ASP A 577 -21.20 0.90 7.18
C ASP A 577 -19.91 1.50 7.74
N PHE A 578 -19.40 0.96 8.84
CA PHE A 578 -18.26 1.52 9.58
C PHE A 578 -16.90 1.18 8.95
N GLU A 579 -16.88 0.59 7.76
CA GLU A 579 -15.65 0.18 7.09
C GLU A 579 -14.86 1.40 6.57
N LYS A 580 -13.97 1.91 7.42
CA LYS A 580 -12.95 2.90 7.07
C LYS A 580 -11.95 2.27 6.10
N VAL A 581 -11.80 2.86 4.92
CA VAL A 581 -10.78 2.47 3.93
C VAL A 581 -9.65 3.49 3.92
N ILE A 582 -8.41 3.03 4.05
CA ILE A 582 -7.21 3.87 3.87
C ILE A 582 -6.90 3.94 2.37
N LEU A 583 -7.11 5.10 1.76
CA LEU A 583 -6.84 5.34 0.34
C LEU A 583 -5.36 5.51 0.02
N ALA A 584 -4.64 6.25 0.86
CA ALA A 584 -3.21 6.49 0.67
C ALA A 584 -2.50 6.64 2.01
N ARG A 585 -1.21 6.28 2.04
CA ARG A 585 -0.35 6.32 3.24
C ARG A 585 0.93 7.11 2.98
N HIS A 586 1.74 7.27 4.02
CA HIS A 586 3.08 7.88 3.96
C HIS A 586 3.04 9.37 3.58
N PHE A 587 2.10 10.12 4.16
CA PHE A 587 2.17 11.59 4.17
C PHE A 587 3.08 12.07 5.31
N HIS A 588 3.65 13.27 5.21
CA HIS A 588 4.48 13.85 6.28
C HIS A 588 3.64 14.79 7.16
N GLU A 589 2.78 14.20 8.00
CA GLU A 589 1.79 14.90 8.82
C GLU A 589 0.78 15.67 7.92
N PRO A 590 -0.21 14.98 7.33
CA PRO A 590 -1.17 15.59 6.40
C PRO A 590 -2.08 16.59 7.13
N ILE A 591 -2.35 17.72 6.47
CA ILE A 591 -3.01 18.88 7.08
C ILE A 591 -4.06 19.56 6.22
N GLY A 592 -4.09 19.27 4.93
CA GLY A 592 -5.10 19.79 4.02
C GLY A 592 -5.64 18.69 3.12
N LEU A 593 -6.94 18.71 2.83
CA LEU A 593 -7.47 17.93 1.70
C LEU A 593 -8.49 18.71 0.87
N LYS A 594 -8.57 18.39 -0.43
CA LYS A 594 -9.69 18.79 -1.27
C LYS A 594 -10.05 17.80 -2.37
N LEU A 595 -11.34 17.54 -2.50
CA LEU A 595 -11.94 16.75 -3.57
C LEU A 595 -12.05 17.53 -4.90
N ASP A 596 -11.55 16.94 -5.98
CA ASP A 596 -11.77 17.32 -7.37
C ASP A 596 -12.59 16.24 -8.06
N LYS A 597 -13.91 16.32 -7.88
CA LYS A 597 -14.88 15.35 -8.40
C LYS A 597 -14.76 15.14 -9.91
N ALA A 598 -14.51 16.21 -10.66
CA ALA A 598 -14.49 16.17 -12.11
C ALA A 598 -13.33 15.34 -12.67
N ASN A 599 -12.23 15.22 -11.91
CA ASN A 599 -11.06 14.43 -12.30
C ASN A 599 -10.87 13.18 -11.44
N ASN A 600 -11.82 12.86 -10.56
CA ASN A 600 -11.76 11.74 -9.63
C ASN A 600 -10.49 11.71 -8.75
N ILE A 601 -10.05 12.88 -8.27
CA ILE A 601 -8.82 13.06 -7.51
C ILE A 601 -9.10 13.79 -6.18
N VAL A 602 -8.32 13.48 -5.15
CA VAL A 602 -8.19 14.29 -3.94
C VAL A 602 -6.79 14.89 -3.89
N TYR A 603 -6.72 16.21 -3.72
CA TYR A 603 -5.47 16.88 -3.40
C TYR A 603 -5.22 16.83 -1.88
N VAL A 604 -4.01 16.48 -1.47
CA VAL A 604 -3.61 16.43 -0.05
C VAL A 604 -2.36 17.25 0.16
N THR A 605 -2.33 18.10 1.18
CA THR A 605 -1.12 18.84 1.58
C THR A 605 -0.62 18.39 2.95
N ASP A 606 0.68 18.51 3.18
CA ASP A 606 1.31 18.11 4.44
C ASP A 606 2.27 19.18 5.02
N LEU A 607 2.64 19.01 6.30
CA LEU A 607 3.63 19.90 6.95
C LEU A 607 5.04 19.74 6.39
N GLY A 608 5.31 18.62 5.70
CA GLY A 608 6.55 18.38 4.96
C GLY A 608 6.71 19.23 3.70
N GLY A 609 5.70 20.04 3.37
CA GLY A 609 5.71 21.01 2.30
C GLY A 609 5.45 20.43 0.93
N SER A 610 4.66 19.36 0.91
CA SER A 610 4.29 18.68 -0.32
C SER A 610 2.80 18.82 -0.60
N LEU A 611 2.48 19.00 -1.89
CA LEU A 611 1.13 18.87 -2.43
C LEU A 611 1.08 17.57 -3.22
N TYR A 612 0.16 16.70 -2.86
CA TYR A 612 -0.10 15.43 -3.54
C TYR A 612 -1.43 15.48 -4.28
N SER A 613 -1.52 14.82 -5.43
CA SER A 613 -2.78 14.30 -5.95
C SER A 613 -2.89 12.82 -5.60
N VAL A 614 -4.08 12.40 -5.17
CA VAL A 614 -4.42 11.02 -4.88
C VAL A 614 -5.63 10.65 -5.70
N SER A 615 -5.51 9.65 -6.56
CA SER A 615 -6.65 9.13 -7.32
C SER A 615 -7.65 8.45 -6.38
N LEU A 616 -8.94 8.76 -6.53
CA LEU A 616 -10.02 8.16 -5.74
C LEU A 616 -10.34 6.72 -6.15
N GLU A 617 -9.88 6.30 -7.32
CA GLU A 617 -10.15 4.98 -7.88
C GLU A 617 -9.22 3.92 -7.29
N ASP A 618 -7.91 4.16 -7.37
CA ASP A 618 -6.84 3.21 -7.06
C ASP A 618 -5.93 3.65 -5.89
N GLY A 619 -6.15 4.86 -5.33
CA GLY A 619 -5.33 5.39 -4.24
C GLY A 619 -3.92 5.84 -4.67
N LEU A 620 -3.64 5.92 -5.98
CA LEU A 620 -2.33 6.30 -6.50
C LEU A 620 -1.98 7.73 -6.06
N LYS A 621 -0.93 7.85 -5.24
CA LYS A 621 -0.42 9.11 -4.72
C LYS A 621 0.71 9.65 -5.60
N THR A 622 0.52 10.82 -6.19
CA THR A 622 1.51 11.56 -7.00
C THR A 622 1.88 12.86 -6.29
N GLU A 623 3.17 13.13 -6.13
CA GLU A 623 3.66 14.42 -5.60
C GLU A 623 3.68 15.46 -6.73
N LEU A 624 2.89 16.52 -6.59
CA LEU A 624 2.79 17.61 -7.58
C LEU A 624 3.81 18.71 -7.33
N VAL A 625 4.00 19.07 -6.07
CA VAL A 625 4.94 20.12 -5.65
C VAL A 625 5.57 19.70 -4.34
N ARG A 626 6.88 19.95 -4.19
CA ARG A 626 7.58 19.84 -2.92
C ARG A 626 8.54 21.01 -2.73
N ASN A 627 8.49 21.64 -1.56
CA ASN A 627 9.44 22.68 -1.16
C ASN A 627 9.58 22.77 0.37
N ASP A 628 10.33 23.75 0.87
CA ASP A 628 10.59 23.95 2.29
C ASP A 628 9.45 24.68 3.05
N VAL A 629 8.21 24.62 2.55
CA VAL A 629 7.08 25.46 2.99
C VAL A 629 5.89 24.61 3.39
N CYS A 630 5.26 24.82 4.56
CA CYS A 630 4.09 24.04 4.99
C CYS A 630 2.81 24.50 4.26
N TYR A 631 2.14 23.59 3.53
CA TYR A 631 0.97 23.91 2.69
C TYR A 631 -0.39 23.50 3.28
N THR A 632 -1.43 24.34 3.15
CA THR A 632 -2.84 23.99 3.39
C THR A 632 -3.78 24.42 2.22
N GLY A 633 -4.80 23.60 1.86
CA GLY A 633 -5.93 23.79 0.87
C GLY A 633 -5.60 24.08 -0.62
N ARG A 634 -6.49 24.53 -1.54
CA ARG A 634 -7.67 23.97 -2.31
C ARG A 634 -7.64 24.38 -3.83
N ASN A 635 -8.28 23.66 -4.80
CA ASN A 635 -9.10 24.20 -5.95
C ASN A 635 -10.11 23.17 -6.58
N THR A 636 -10.93 23.60 -7.57
CA THR A 636 -12.36 23.27 -7.87
C THR A 636 -12.75 22.40 -9.10
N PRO A 637 -14.01 21.85 -9.16
CA PRO A 637 -14.63 21.24 -10.36
C PRO A 637 -15.45 22.20 -11.25
N THR A 638 -15.63 21.81 -12.52
CA THR A 638 -16.24 22.52 -13.66
C THR A 638 -17.77 22.68 -13.58
N LYS A 639 -18.30 23.89 -13.86
CA LYS A 639 -19.67 24.11 -14.41
C LYS A 639 -19.56 24.33 -15.93
N MET A 640 -20.17 23.47 -16.74
CA MET A 640 -20.37 23.75 -18.17
C MET A 640 -21.82 24.24 -18.36
N HIS A 641 -21.98 25.51 -18.72
CA HIS A 641 -23.24 26.08 -19.16
C HIS A 641 -23.60 25.53 -20.55
N LEU A 642 -24.68 24.75 -20.65
CA LEU A 642 -25.42 24.59 -21.89
C LEU A 642 -26.64 25.53 -21.83
N GLN A 643 -26.50 26.74 -22.38
CA GLN A 643 -27.66 27.57 -22.72
C GLN A 643 -28.02 27.33 -24.18
N THR A 644 -29.21 26.80 -24.46
CA THR A 644 -30.22 27.44 -25.34
C THR A 644 -31.52 26.62 -25.43
N LEU A 645 -32.63 27.25 -24.95
CA LEU A 645 -34.00 27.28 -25.52
C LEU A 645 -34.79 25.94 -25.59
N LEU A 646 -36.02 25.75 -25.05
CA LEU A 646 -37.27 26.55 -25.05
C LEU A 646 -38.32 25.81 -24.14
N PRO A 647 -39.57 26.30 -23.90
CA PRO A 647 -40.19 26.40 -22.57
C PRO A 647 -41.47 25.55 -22.35
N ILE A 648 -42.01 25.63 -21.13
CA ILE A 648 -43.41 25.32 -20.73
C ILE A 648 -43.91 23.91 -21.10
N LEU A 649 -43.92 23.02 -20.10
CA LEU A 649 -44.96 21.98 -19.96
C LEU A 649 -44.97 21.45 -18.52
N SER A 650 -45.53 22.23 -17.60
CA SER A 650 -46.01 21.74 -16.30
C SER A 650 -47.52 21.56 -16.37
N ALA A 651 -47.96 20.51 -17.08
CA ALA A 651 -49.30 19.95 -16.93
C ALA A 651 -49.34 18.60 -17.66
N LEU A 652 -49.20 17.51 -16.90
CA LEU A 652 -49.91 16.23 -17.02
C LEU A 652 -49.06 15.16 -16.31
N GLY A 653 -49.65 14.56 -15.28
CA GLY A 653 -49.07 13.41 -14.61
C GLY A 653 -49.00 12.23 -15.57
N THR A 654 -47.79 11.71 -15.76
CA THR A 654 -47.54 10.37 -16.27
C THR A 654 -46.33 9.83 -15.52
N THR A 655 -46.49 8.68 -14.88
CA THR A 655 -45.42 7.85 -14.33
C THR A 655 -44.35 7.64 -15.40
N ALA A 656 -43.19 8.28 -15.26
CA ALA A 656 -42.04 8.01 -16.11
C ALA A 656 -41.52 6.61 -15.75
N ALA A 657 -41.77 5.64 -16.62
CA ALA A 657 -41.05 4.39 -16.60
C ALA A 657 -39.55 4.70 -16.76
N ILE A 658 -38.72 4.17 -15.86
CA ILE A 658 -37.26 4.17 -16.01
C ILE A 658 -36.97 3.32 -17.24
N THR A 659 -36.67 3.94 -18.37
CA THR A 659 -36.21 3.21 -19.55
C THR A 659 -34.77 2.77 -19.32
N SER A 660 -34.53 1.47 -19.14
CA SER A 660 -33.18 0.91 -19.08
C SER A 660 -32.43 1.19 -20.37
N LYS A 661 -31.21 1.71 -20.29
CA LYS A 661 -30.33 1.78 -21.46
C LYS A 661 -30.03 0.34 -21.93
N PRO A 662 -30.00 0.08 -23.24
CA PRO A 662 -29.63 -1.23 -23.78
C PRO A 662 -28.17 -1.55 -23.41
N ALA A 663 -27.90 -2.78 -22.99
CA ALA A 663 -26.53 -3.29 -22.80
C ALA A 663 -26.04 -3.93 -24.11
N HIS A 664 -24.74 -3.82 -24.40
CA HIS A 664 -24.14 -4.33 -25.64
C HIS A 664 -23.23 -5.51 -25.34
N LEU A 665 -23.35 -6.57 -26.14
CA LEU A 665 -22.47 -7.73 -26.06
C LEU A 665 -21.87 -8.01 -27.43
N TRP A 666 -20.68 -8.59 -27.47
CA TRP A 666 -20.08 -9.07 -28.72
C TRP A 666 -19.68 -10.53 -28.60
N ALA A 667 -19.98 -11.29 -29.64
CA ALA A 667 -19.65 -12.71 -29.71
C ALA A 667 -18.92 -13.03 -31.02
N THR A 668 -17.88 -13.85 -30.95
CA THR A 668 -17.15 -14.36 -32.12
C THR A 668 -17.61 -15.76 -32.48
N HIS A 669 -17.45 -16.12 -33.75
CA HIS A 669 -17.72 -17.45 -34.25
C HIS A 669 -16.64 -17.87 -35.24
N TYR A 670 -16.25 -19.14 -35.20
CA TYR A 670 -15.23 -19.74 -36.07
C TYR A 670 -15.60 -19.79 -37.58
N ASN A 671 -16.64 -19.08 -37.99
CA ASN A 671 -17.05 -18.94 -39.39
C ASN A 671 -16.64 -17.57 -39.99
N GLY A 672 -15.72 -16.85 -39.33
CA GLY A 672 -15.24 -15.54 -39.77
C GLY A 672 -16.13 -14.36 -39.35
N ASN A 673 -17.10 -14.55 -38.45
CA ASN A 673 -18.03 -13.49 -38.06
C ASN A 673 -17.91 -13.07 -36.59
N VAL A 674 -18.08 -11.76 -36.38
CA VAL A 674 -18.28 -11.11 -35.09
C VAL A 674 -19.70 -10.56 -35.05
N TYR A 675 -20.47 -10.96 -34.04
CA TYR A 675 -21.86 -10.58 -33.83
C TYR A 675 -21.92 -9.48 -32.76
N SER A 676 -22.58 -8.37 -33.07
CA SER A 676 -22.96 -7.36 -32.07
C SER A 676 -24.37 -7.64 -31.60
N LEU A 677 -24.55 -7.82 -30.30
CA LEU A 677 -25.80 -8.16 -29.65
C LEU A 677 -26.26 -7.00 -28.77
N THR A 678 -27.58 -6.84 -28.66
CA THR A 678 -28.18 -5.85 -27.77
C THR A 678 -29.15 -6.56 -26.83
N LEU A 679 -28.95 -6.36 -25.53
CA LEU A 679 -29.86 -6.81 -24.47
C LEU A 679 -30.71 -5.63 -24.01
N LYS A 680 -32.04 -5.75 -24.16
CA LYS A 680 -33.00 -4.73 -23.72
C LYS A 680 -34.25 -5.40 -23.16
N ASP A 681 -34.66 -5.02 -21.95
CA ASP A 681 -35.89 -5.53 -21.32
C ASP A 681 -35.98 -7.07 -21.27
N ASN A 682 -34.85 -7.76 -21.03
CA ASN A 682 -34.68 -9.22 -21.08
C ASN A 682 -34.80 -9.86 -22.49
N ASP A 683 -34.78 -9.07 -23.56
CA ASP A 683 -34.73 -9.56 -24.93
C ASP A 683 -33.32 -9.37 -25.52
N LEU A 684 -32.73 -10.45 -26.03
CA LEU A 684 -31.40 -10.46 -26.63
C LEU A 684 -31.53 -10.60 -28.15
N SER A 685 -30.97 -9.64 -28.91
CA SER A 685 -31.10 -9.60 -30.37
C SER A 685 -29.79 -9.27 -31.07
N ILE A 686 -29.60 -9.79 -32.30
CA ILE A 686 -28.44 -9.44 -33.15
C ILE A 686 -28.68 -8.06 -33.76
N SER A 687 -27.77 -7.13 -33.47
CA SER A 687 -27.74 -5.78 -34.04
C SER A 687 -26.89 -5.70 -35.31
N GLN A 688 -25.81 -6.47 -35.38
CA GLN A 688 -24.92 -6.53 -36.56
C GLN A 688 -24.24 -7.89 -36.65
N THR A 689 -24.07 -8.38 -37.87
CA THR A 689 -23.10 -9.45 -38.21
C THR A 689 -22.01 -8.82 -39.05
N LEU A 690 -20.76 -8.90 -38.59
CA LEU A 690 -19.60 -8.35 -39.28
C LEU A 690 -18.62 -9.48 -39.61
N ASN A 691 -18.34 -9.67 -40.91
CA ASN A 691 -17.29 -10.58 -41.35
C ASN A 691 -15.93 -9.86 -41.23
N THR A 692 -15.12 -10.25 -40.25
CA THR A 692 -13.88 -9.57 -39.85
C THR A 692 -13.04 -10.50 -38.96
N CYS A 693 -11.82 -10.09 -38.62
CA CYS A 693 -10.93 -10.83 -37.71
C CYS A 693 -10.48 -12.19 -38.25
N GLY A 694 -10.11 -12.23 -39.53
CA GLY A 694 -9.63 -13.45 -40.19
C GLY A 694 -10.73 -14.49 -40.40
N ASP A 695 -10.32 -15.73 -40.70
CA ASP A 695 -11.27 -16.81 -40.99
C ASP A 695 -11.79 -17.48 -39.70
N MET A 696 -11.02 -17.41 -38.60
CA MET A 696 -11.35 -18.06 -37.33
C MET A 696 -11.24 -17.09 -36.12
N PRO A 697 -12.10 -16.06 -36.02
CA PRO A 697 -12.18 -15.20 -34.84
C PRO A 697 -12.35 -16.03 -33.56
N SER A 698 -11.44 -15.87 -32.61
CA SER A 698 -11.31 -16.79 -31.47
C SER A 698 -11.47 -16.13 -30.11
N TRP A 699 -11.00 -14.88 -29.97
CA TRP A 699 -10.98 -14.16 -28.70
C TRP A 699 -11.20 -12.66 -28.89
N LEU A 700 -11.95 -12.04 -27.97
CA LEU A 700 -12.18 -10.61 -27.93
C LEU A 700 -11.62 -9.99 -26.64
N THR A 701 -10.90 -8.87 -26.76
CA THR A 701 -10.40 -8.08 -25.63
C THR A 701 -10.84 -6.63 -25.80
N LEU A 702 -11.65 -6.11 -24.86
CA LEU A 702 -12.15 -4.73 -24.88
C LEU A 702 -11.16 -3.76 -24.21
N ASP A 703 -10.77 -2.69 -24.90
CA ASP A 703 -10.18 -1.50 -24.28
C ASP A 703 -11.29 -0.47 -24.00
N ALA A 704 -11.84 -0.51 -22.78
CA ALA A 704 -12.93 0.37 -22.36
C ALA A 704 -12.58 1.86 -22.49
N HIS A 705 -11.30 2.24 -22.35
CA HIS A 705 -10.88 3.65 -22.45
C HIS A 705 -10.95 4.18 -23.88
N THR A 706 -10.67 3.35 -24.87
CA THR A 706 -10.67 3.75 -26.29
C THR A 706 -11.90 3.25 -27.04
N HIS A 707 -12.81 2.52 -26.37
CA HIS A 707 -13.95 1.83 -26.98
C HIS A 707 -13.54 1.04 -28.23
N THR A 708 -12.43 0.31 -28.12
CA THR A 708 -11.89 -0.52 -29.20
C THR A 708 -11.82 -1.97 -28.72
N VAL A 709 -12.42 -2.88 -29.49
CA VAL A 709 -12.35 -4.32 -29.28
C VAL A 709 -11.23 -4.88 -30.15
N TYR A 710 -10.25 -5.51 -29.51
CA TYR A 710 -9.20 -6.25 -30.21
C TYR A 710 -9.67 -7.69 -30.38
N CYS A 711 -9.68 -8.15 -31.63
CA CYS A 711 -10.08 -9.50 -31.97
C CYS A 711 -8.86 -10.30 -32.46
N SER A 712 -8.62 -11.46 -31.83
CA SER A 712 -7.60 -12.42 -32.21
C SER A 712 -8.19 -13.52 -33.09
N ASP A 713 -7.37 -14.04 -34.00
CA ASP A 713 -7.73 -15.06 -34.99
C ASP A 713 -6.89 -16.34 -34.78
N GLU A 714 -7.56 -17.48 -34.72
CA GLU A 714 -6.95 -18.80 -34.48
C GLU A 714 -6.44 -19.46 -35.78
N THR A 715 -6.53 -18.79 -36.93
CA THR A 715 -5.90 -19.32 -38.15
C THR A 715 -4.37 -19.41 -38.05
N GLY A 716 -3.80 -20.35 -38.80
CA GLY A 716 -2.36 -20.54 -38.93
C GLY A 716 -1.79 -21.54 -37.92
N THR A 717 -0.50 -21.81 -38.08
CA THR A 717 0.27 -22.82 -37.33
C THR A 717 1.63 -22.26 -36.93
N ALA A 718 2.49 -23.10 -36.32
CA ALA A 718 3.88 -22.76 -36.06
C ALA A 718 4.73 -22.56 -37.35
N ASP A 719 4.22 -22.95 -38.53
CA ASP A 719 4.89 -22.66 -39.81
C ASP A 719 4.87 -21.15 -40.10
N PRO A 720 6.03 -20.48 -40.24
CA PRO A 720 6.11 -19.04 -40.50
C PRO A 720 5.47 -18.59 -41.82
N SER A 721 5.15 -19.51 -42.74
CA SER A 721 4.39 -19.23 -43.97
C SER A 721 2.89 -19.05 -43.72
N THR A 722 2.40 -19.51 -42.57
CA THR A 722 1.03 -19.29 -42.08
C THR A 722 1.03 -18.20 -41.01
N HIS A 723 -0.09 -17.49 -40.86
CA HIS A 723 -0.19 -16.40 -39.89
C HIS A 723 -1.63 -16.23 -39.41
N GLY A 724 -1.79 -15.82 -38.15
CA GLY A 724 -3.06 -15.31 -37.64
C GLY A 724 -3.18 -13.81 -37.88
N SER A 725 -4.23 -13.22 -37.33
CA SER A 725 -4.46 -11.78 -37.36
C SER A 725 -4.90 -11.22 -36.00
N LEU A 726 -4.53 -9.97 -35.75
CA LEU A 726 -5.04 -9.15 -34.67
C LEU A 726 -5.73 -7.94 -35.30
N THR A 727 -7.04 -7.83 -35.08
CA THR A 727 -7.88 -6.80 -35.69
C THR A 727 -8.42 -5.84 -34.63
N ALA A 728 -8.24 -4.54 -34.83
CA ALA A 728 -8.88 -3.52 -34.00
C ALA A 728 -10.26 -3.18 -34.55
N LEU A 729 -11.30 -3.35 -33.75
CA LEU A 729 -12.70 -3.08 -34.07
C LEU A 729 -13.19 -1.90 -33.22
N HIS A 730 -13.52 -0.78 -33.86
CA HIS A 730 -14.02 0.40 -33.16
C HIS A 730 -15.52 0.27 -32.87
N VAL A 731 -15.90 0.44 -31.62
CA VAL A 731 -17.29 0.39 -31.16
C VAL A 731 -17.99 1.70 -31.50
N ARG A 732 -19.14 1.64 -32.17
CA ARG A 732 -20.02 2.79 -32.41
C ARG A 732 -20.99 2.99 -31.24
N PRO A 733 -21.57 4.19 -31.08
CA PRO A 733 -22.53 4.46 -29.99
C PRO A 733 -23.78 3.57 -29.97
N ASP A 734 -24.09 2.86 -31.05
CA ASP A 734 -25.20 1.91 -31.16
C ASP A 734 -24.78 0.45 -30.86
N GLY A 735 -23.54 0.24 -30.41
CA GLY A 735 -22.97 -1.08 -30.14
C GLY A 735 -22.44 -1.81 -31.38
N THR A 736 -22.60 -1.24 -32.58
CA THR A 736 -22.08 -1.86 -33.81
C THR A 736 -20.58 -1.67 -33.95
N LEU A 737 -19.90 -2.62 -34.61
CA LEU A 737 -18.47 -2.62 -34.82
C LEU A 737 -18.09 -2.09 -36.21
N ARG A 738 -16.95 -1.40 -36.26
CA ARG A 738 -16.29 -1.00 -37.49
C ARG A 738 -14.84 -1.46 -37.48
N GLU A 739 -14.47 -2.24 -38.49
CA GLU A 739 -13.08 -2.68 -38.67
C GLU A 739 -12.13 -1.47 -38.82
N GLY A 740 -11.02 -1.55 -38.08
CA GLY A 740 -9.93 -0.58 -38.04
C GLY A 740 -8.66 -1.20 -38.62
N ALA A 741 -7.55 -1.11 -37.87
CA ALA A 741 -6.26 -1.64 -38.31
C ALA A 741 -6.15 -3.14 -38.08
N VAL A 742 -5.49 -3.84 -39.00
CA VAL A 742 -5.17 -5.27 -38.91
C VAL A 742 -3.66 -5.47 -38.86
N ALA A 743 -3.18 -6.24 -37.89
CA ALA A 743 -1.79 -6.66 -37.78
C ALA A 743 -1.69 -8.18 -38.01
N LYS A 744 -0.59 -8.63 -38.62
CA LYS A 744 -0.31 -10.07 -38.77
C LYS A 744 0.33 -10.59 -37.49
N THR A 745 -0.11 -11.75 -37.03
CA THR A 745 0.40 -12.39 -35.81
C THR A 745 1.03 -13.75 -36.13
N VAL A 746 1.63 -14.37 -35.12
CA VAL A 746 1.86 -15.82 -35.14
C VAL A 746 0.49 -16.53 -35.32
N GLY A 747 0.48 -17.73 -35.91
CA GLY A 747 -0.75 -18.49 -36.12
C GLY A 747 -1.34 -19.03 -34.81
N GLY A 748 -2.66 -19.15 -34.74
CA GLY A 748 -3.36 -19.81 -33.64
C GLY A 748 -3.59 -18.93 -32.41
N GLY A 749 -3.87 -17.63 -32.56
CA GLY A 749 -4.18 -16.76 -31.41
C GLY A 749 -5.47 -17.20 -30.73
N VAL A 750 -5.44 -17.48 -29.41
CA VAL A 750 -6.60 -18.03 -28.66
C VAL A 750 -7.00 -17.23 -27.42
N SER A 751 -6.11 -16.38 -26.93
CA SER A 751 -6.36 -15.51 -25.77
C SER A 751 -5.45 -14.29 -25.83
N SER A 752 -5.97 -13.14 -25.41
CA SER A 752 -5.23 -11.90 -25.39
C SER A 752 -5.58 -11.01 -24.21
N ILE A 753 -4.58 -10.31 -23.67
CA ILE A 753 -4.73 -9.37 -22.57
C ILE A 753 -3.97 -8.07 -22.86
N ILE A 754 -4.59 -6.94 -22.49
CA ILE A 754 -3.94 -5.63 -22.57
C ILE A 754 -3.10 -5.45 -21.31
N TYR A 755 -1.88 -4.94 -21.44
CA TYR A 755 -1.03 -4.64 -20.29
C TYR A 755 -0.35 -3.29 -20.44
N GLU A 756 0.03 -2.69 -19.32
CA GLU A 756 0.69 -1.39 -19.30
C GLU A 756 2.15 -1.48 -18.84
N SER A 757 3.00 -0.72 -19.53
CA SER A 757 4.34 -0.44 -19.01
C SER A 757 4.28 0.46 -17.78
N ALA A 758 5.37 0.55 -17.01
CA ALA A 758 5.51 1.51 -15.90
C ALA A 758 5.26 2.99 -16.31
N ALA A 759 5.41 3.30 -17.61
CA ALA A 759 5.17 4.62 -18.17
C ALA A 759 3.72 4.84 -18.66
N GLY A 760 2.78 3.93 -18.37
CA GLY A 760 1.37 4.01 -18.76
C GLY A 760 1.10 3.79 -20.25
N LYS A 761 2.08 3.32 -21.02
CA LYS A 761 1.85 2.89 -22.41
C LYS A 761 1.22 1.51 -22.44
N LYS A 762 0.19 1.35 -23.27
CA LYS A 762 -0.55 0.10 -23.47
C LYS A 762 0.07 -0.78 -24.54
N PHE A 763 0.02 -2.08 -24.27
CA PHE A 763 0.45 -3.16 -25.13
C PHE A 763 -0.59 -4.28 -25.05
N ILE A 764 -0.56 -5.22 -25.99
CA ILE A 764 -1.38 -6.42 -25.94
C ILE A 764 -0.50 -7.64 -26.09
N ALA A 765 -0.68 -8.62 -25.22
CA ALA A 765 -0.05 -9.94 -25.30
C ALA A 765 -1.07 -10.95 -25.84
N ILE A 766 -0.60 -11.92 -26.62
CA ILE A 766 -1.43 -12.94 -27.26
C ILE A 766 -0.79 -14.32 -27.04
N ALA A 767 -1.58 -15.28 -26.58
CA ALA A 767 -1.23 -16.70 -26.53
C ALA A 767 -1.58 -17.38 -27.86
N HIS A 768 -0.62 -18.10 -28.43
CA HIS A 768 -0.76 -18.80 -29.71
C HIS A 768 -0.74 -20.32 -29.51
N TYR A 769 -1.90 -20.96 -29.63
CA TYR A 769 -2.08 -22.40 -29.43
C TYR A 769 -1.34 -23.20 -30.50
N GLN A 770 -1.73 -23.08 -31.78
CA GLN A 770 -1.10 -23.82 -32.89
C GLN A 770 0.28 -23.28 -33.27
N GLY A 771 0.54 -22.01 -32.93
CA GLY A 771 1.81 -21.32 -33.19
C GLY A 771 2.90 -21.59 -32.16
N SER A 772 2.58 -22.25 -31.05
CA SER A 772 3.47 -22.53 -29.91
C SER A 772 4.25 -21.29 -29.45
N ALA A 773 3.55 -20.16 -29.28
CA ALA A 773 4.20 -18.89 -29.00
C ALA A 773 3.39 -17.94 -28.11
N ILE A 774 4.08 -16.95 -27.55
CA ILE A 774 3.46 -15.74 -26.98
C ILE A 774 4.02 -14.54 -27.73
N SER A 775 3.15 -13.65 -28.22
CA SER A 775 3.58 -12.43 -28.91
C SER A 775 2.98 -11.17 -28.30
N THR A 776 3.67 -10.04 -28.48
CA THR A 776 3.23 -8.74 -27.96
C THR A 776 3.15 -7.69 -29.06
N PHE A 777 2.24 -6.72 -28.92
CA PHE A 777 2.09 -5.59 -29.83
C PHE A 777 1.91 -4.29 -29.03
N ALA A 778 2.49 -3.20 -29.52
CA ALA A 778 2.22 -1.86 -28.98
C ALA A 778 0.83 -1.38 -29.45
N LEU A 779 0.06 -0.79 -28.53
CA LEU A 779 -1.24 -0.20 -28.82
C LEU A 779 -1.17 1.34 -28.97
N PRO A 780 -2.04 1.93 -29.81
CA PRO A 780 -2.95 1.27 -30.75
C PRO A 780 -2.18 0.62 -31.91
N ILE A 781 -2.67 -0.53 -32.39
CA ILE A 781 -2.02 -1.22 -33.51
C ILE A 781 -2.16 -0.44 -34.82
N LYS A 782 -1.15 -0.57 -35.68
CA LYS A 782 -1.15 -0.03 -37.04
C LYS A 782 -1.34 -1.14 -38.08
N GLN A 783 -1.81 -0.75 -39.26
CA GLN A 783 -1.96 -1.69 -40.38
C GLN A 783 -0.62 -2.38 -40.67
N ASN A 784 -0.62 -3.71 -40.71
CA ASN A 784 0.54 -4.57 -40.94
C ASN A 784 1.71 -4.31 -39.97
N GLN A 785 1.42 -3.86 -38.75
CA GLN A 785 2.44 -3.70 -37.71
C GLN A 785 3.07 -5.05 -37.36
N PRO A 786 4.42 -5.16 -37.29
CA PRO A 786 5.07 -6.37 -36.78
C PRO A 786 4.90 -6.49 -35.26
N SER A 787 4.98 -7.72 -34.74
CA SER A 787 5.02 -7.96 -33.30
C SER A 787 6.22 -7.26 -32.66
N LEU A 788 6.02 -6.72 -31.45
CA LEU A 788 7.07 -6.15 -30.62
C LEU A 788 8.04 -7.25 -30.14
N GLN A 789 7.51 -8.35 -29.65
CA GLN A 789 8.23 -9.58 -29.29
C GLN A 789 7.41 -10.81 -29.68
N ALA A 790 8.09 -11.91 -29.95
CA ALA A 790 7.49 -13.23 -30.12
C ALA A 790 8.42 -14.27 -29.48
N PHE A 791 7.89 -15.00 -28.50
CA PHE A 791 8.57 -16.07 -27.78
C PHE A 791 8.05 -17.39 -28.33
N HIS A 792 8.90 -18.13 -29.05
CA HIS A 792 8.54 -19.43 -29.63
C HIS A 792 9.04 -20.56 -28.74
N PHE A 793 8.20 -21.58 -28.56
CA PHE A 793 8.49 -22.71 -27.69
C PHE A 793 8.59 -23.99 -28.51
N ASN A 794 9.42 -24.91 -28.02
CA ASN A 794 9.55 -26.26 -28.57
C ASN A 794 9.46 -27.28 -27.43
N LEU A 795 8.85 -28.42 -27.69
CA LEU A 795 8.89 -29.58 -26.81
C LEU A 795 10.06 -30.49 -27.18
N THR A 796 10.77 -30.99 -26.17
CA THR A 796 11.79 -32.03 -26.37
C THR A 796 11.20 -33.41 -26.57
N ARG A 797 9.96 -33.64 -26.08
CA ARG A 797 9.17 -34.86 -26.28
C ARG A 797 7.68 -34.54 -26.12
N PRO A 798 6.78 -35.27 -26.81
CA PRO A 798 5.34 -35.18 -26.57
C PRO A 798 4.95 -35.48 -25.11
N GLY A 799 3.84 -34.88 -24.68
CA GLY A 799 3.22 -35.08 -23.38
C GLY A 799 2.48 -36.42 -23.26
N LYS A 800 1.54 -36.48 -22.32
CA LYS A 800 0.86 -37.73 -21.94
C LYS A 800 -0.22 -38.16 -22.94
N VAL A 801 -0.84 -37.20 -23.61
CA VAL A 801 -1.96 -37.40 -24.54
C VAL A 801 -1.65 -36.74 -25.89
N ASP A 802 -2.38 -37.12 -26.94
CA ASP A 802 -2.16 -36.65 -28.30
C ASP A 802 -2.30 -35.11 -28.43
N GLN A 803 -3.13 -34.48 -27.60
CA GLN A 803 -3.25 -33.01 -27.54
C GLN A 803 -2.02 -32.29 -26.96
N GLN A 804 -1.02 -33.02 -26.47
CA GLN A 804 0.24 -32.49 -25.94
C GLN A 804 1.41 -32.83 -26.87
N ASP A 805 1.20 -32.76 -28.18
CA ASP A 805 2.22 -33.05 -29.20
C ASP A 805 3.24 -31.90 -29.35
N SER A 806 2.83 -30.67 -29.06
CA SER A 806 3.63 -29.44 -29.10
C SER A 806 3.27 -28.50 -27.94
N PRO A 807 4.04 -27.43 -27.67
CA PRO A 807 3.63 -26.42 -26.70
C PRO A 807 2.36 -25.72 -27.17
N HIS A 808 1.40 -25.56 -26.27
CA HIS A 808 0.12 -24.92 -26.52
C HIS A 808 -0.22 -23.90 -25.42
N PRO A 809 0.44 -22.73 -25.40
CA PRO A 809 -0.01 -21.60 -24.60
C PRO A 809 -1.48 -21.29 -24.92
N HIS A 810 -2.36 -21.38 -23.91
CA HIS A 810 -3.79 -21.27 -24.12
C HIS A 810 -4.37 -19.93 -23.62
N GLU A 811 -3.83 -19.39 -22.52
CA GLU A 811 -4.27 -18.11 -21.96
C GLU A 811 -3.09 -17.19 -21.71
N VAL A 812 -3.33 -15.88 -21.71
CA VAL A 812 -2.44 -14.87 -21.13
C VAL A 812 -3.28 -13.97 -20.21
N PHE A 813 -2.84 -13.82 -18.96
CA PHE A 813 -3.51 -12.95 -18.00
C PHE A 813 -2.51 -12.25 -17.09
N LEU A 814 -2.95 -11.17 -16.46
CA LEU A 814 -2.12 -10.33 -15.59
C LEU A 814 -2.18 -10.79 -14.14
N ASP A 815 -1.08 -10.59 -13.44
CA ASP A 815 -1.08 -10.65 -11.99
C ASP A 815 -1.79 -9.40 -11.39
N PRO A 816 -2.29 -9.45 -10.15
CA PRO A 816 -2.97 -8.33 -9.49
C PRO A 816 -2.20 -7.01 -9.47
N THR A 817 -0.86 -7.05 -9.53
CA THR A 817 -0.02 -5.85 -9.58
C THR A 817 0.16 -5.28 -10.99
N GLY A 818 -0.24 -6.00 -12.04
CA GLY A 818 0.02 -5.61 -13.43
C GLY A 818 1.52 -5.55 -13.79
N SER A 819 2.39 -6.20 -13.03
CA SER A 819 3.84 -6.23 -13.26
C SER A 819 4.31 -7.52 -13.95
N PHE A 820 3.47 -8.55 -13.97
CA PHE A 820 3.75 -9.85 -14.55
C PHE A 820 2.60 -10.34 -15.43
N ILE A 821 2.97 -11.05 -16.49
CA ILE A 821 2.05 -11.82 -17.33
C ILE A 821 2.29 -13.29 -17.06
N VAL A 822 1.20 -14.04 -16.90
CA VAL A 822 1.21 -15.48 -16.70
C VAL A 822 0.48 -16.14 -17.87
N SER A 823 1.03 -17.25 -18.35
CA SER A 823 0.46 -18.01 -19.46
C SER A 823 0.54 -19.51 -19.22
N PRO A 824 -0.60 -20.19 -19.01
CA PRO A 824 -0.65 -21.65 -18.94
C PRO A 824 -0.42 -22.28 -20.32
N ASP A 825 0.46 -23.28 -20.35
CA ASP A 825 0.82 -24.05 -21.53
C ASP A 825 0.29 -25.47 -21.40
N LEU A 826 -0.83 -25.72 -22.07
CA LEU A 826 -1.56 -26.98 -22.06
C LEU A 826 -0.69 -28.13 -22.59
N GLY A 827 0.06 -27.85 -23.65
CA GLY A 827 0.89 -28.83 -24.34
C GLY A 827 2.13 -29.24 -23.54
N ALA A 828 2.73 -28.28 -22.82
CA ALA A 828 3.97 -28.50 -22.09
C ALA A 828 3.80 -28.85 -20.60
N ASP A 829 2.59 -28.76 -20.04
CA ASP A 829 2.35 -28.82 -18.58
C ASP A 829 3.17 -27.78 -17.81
N LEU A 830 3.27 -26.57 -18.35
CA LEU A 830 4.03 -25.46 -17.76
C LEU A 830 3.15 -24.26 -17.49
N LEU A 831 3.49 -23.50 -16.45
CA LEU A 831 3.04 -22.13 -16.26
C LEU A 831 4.20 -21.20 -16.63
N ARG A 832 4.04 -20.47 -17.73
CA ARG A 832 5.03 -19.52 -18.23
C ARG A 832 4.79 -18.17 -17.56
N VAL A 833 5.87 -17.52 -17.14
CA VAL A 833 5.79 -16.26 -16.38
C VAL A 833 6.70 -15.25 -17.06
N TYR A 834 6.24 -14.01 -17.16
CA TYR A 834 6.95 -12.91 -17.80
C TYR A 834 6.89 -11.69 -16.89
N ALA A 835 8.03 -11.08 -16.62
CA ALA A 835 8.08 -9.77 -15.96
C ALA A 835 7.98 -8.66 -17.02
N ILE A 836 7.15 -7.64 -16.77
CA ILE A 836 7.05 -6.46 -17.63
C ILE A 836 8.21 -5.53 -17.26
N GLU A 837 9.07 -5.19 -18.23
CA GLU A 837 10.25 -4.36 -18.02
C GLU A 837 9.90 -2.95 -17.46
N ASP A 838 10.74 -2.48 -16.54
CA ASP A 838 10.68 -1.12 -16.00
C ASP A 838 11.15 -0.11 -17.05
N GLY A 839 10.20 0.47 -17.79
CA GLY A 839 10.48 1.49 -18.79
C GLY A 839 9.33 1.65 -19.78
N PRO A 840 9.43 2.56 -20.77
CA PRO A 840 8.37 2.79 -21.75
C PRO A 840 8.35 1.78 -22.90
N SER A 841 9.18 0.73 -22.83
CA SER A 841 9.36 -0.27 -23.91
C SER A 841 8.17 -1.23 -23.98
N GLY A 842 7.55 -1.54 -22.83
CA GLY A 842 6.54 -2.59 -22.70
C GLY A 842 7.07 -3.99 -23.01
N LYS A 843 8.39 -4.17 -23.03
CA LYS A 843 8.97 -5.47 -23.31
C LYS A 843 8.82 -6.42 -22.14
N LEU A 844 8.75 -7.71 -22.45
CA LEU A 844 8.66 -8.79 -21.49
C LEU A 844 10.03 -9.45 -21.31
N SER A 845 10.36 -9.77 -20.06
CA SER A 845 11.50 -10.59 -19.66
C SER A 845 11.00 -11.94 -19.17
N GLU A 846 11.52 -13.04 -19.74
CA GLU A 846 11.14 -14.41 -19.37
C GLU A 846 11.61 -14.76 -17.96
N CYS A 847 10.68 -15.30 -17.17
CA CYS A 847 10.95 -15.90 -15.86
C CYS A 847 11.05 -17.43 -15.96
N PRO A 848 11.67 -18.09 -14.97
CA PRO A 848 11.65 -19.55 -14.89
C PRO A 848 10.20 -20.07 -14.93
N SER A 849 9.90 -20.97 -15.86
CA SER A 849 8.58 -21.59 -15.94
C SER A 849 8.35 -22.52 -14.76
N VAL A 850 7.11 -22.59 -14.28
CA VAL A 850 6.72 -23.49 -13.20
C VAL A 850 6.25 -24.81 -13.81
N ASN A 851 6.82 -25.92 -13.35
CA ASN A 851 6.34 -27.24 -13.75
C ASN A 851 5.01 -27.53 -13.08
N ILE A 852 3.99 -27.82 -13.88
CA ILE A 852 2.70 -28.30 -13.42
C ILE A 852 2.73 -29.84 -13.40
N THR A 853 1.64 -30.44 -12.94
CA THR A 853 1.52 -31.90 -12.90
C THR A 853 1.51 -32.46 -14.32
N TYR A 854 2.40 -33.41 -14.61
CA TYR A 854 2.51 -34.01 -15.93
C TYR A 854 1.19 -34.68 -16.40
N GLY A 855 0.74 -34.32 -17.59
CA GLY A 855 -0.51 -34.76 -18.21
C GLY A 855 -1.75 -34.11 -17.61
N SER A 856 -1.64 -32.92 -17.03
CA SER A 856 -2.77 -32.17 -16.49
C SER A 856 -3.33 -31.17 -17.51
N GLY A 857 -2.49 -30.59 -18.37
CA GLY A 857 -2.91 -29.66 -19.41
C GLY A 857 -3.48 -28.35 -18.85
N PRO A 858 -2.67 -27.48 -18.23
CA PRO A 858 -3.14 -26.21 -17.70
C PRO A 858 -3.67 -25.32 -18.83
N ARG A 859 -4.85 -24.72 -18.63
CA ARG A 859 -5.60 -24.05 -19.71
C ARG A 859 -5.99 -22.60 -19.39
N HIS A 860 -6.63 -22.37 -18.25
CA HIS A 860 -7.06 -21.04 -17.80
C HIS A 860 -6.76 -20.84 -16.31
N GLY A 861 -6.53 -19.61 -15.87
CA GLY A 861 -6.29 -19.30 -14.47
C GLY A 861 -6.76 -17.90 -14.06
N VAL A 862 -6.96 -17.72 -12.76
CA VAL A 862 -7.36 -16.43 -12.19
C VAL A 862 -6.66 -16.19 -10.86
N PHE A 863 -6.22 -14.95 -10.64
CA PHE A 863 -5.69 -14.52 -9.35
C PHE A 863 -6.78 -14.05 -8.42
N TRP A 864 -6.63 -14.38 -7.14
CA TRP A 864 -7.34 -13.77 -6.02
C TRP A 864 -6.32 -13.02 -5.17
N ALA A 865 -6.67 -11.83 -4.72
CA ALA A 865 -5.86 -11.10 -3.75
C ALA A 865 -6.74 -10.19 -2.88
N ASP A 866 -6.29 -9.92 -1.65
CA ASP A 866 -7.00 -9.05 -0.72
C ASP A 866 -7.35 -7.69 -1.38
N ASN A 867 -8.61 -7.25 -1.28
CA ASN A 867 -9.13 -5.99 -1.87
C ASN A 867 -9.26 -5.93 -3.42
N THR A 868 -9.32 -7.04 -4.16
CA THR A 868 -9.40 -7.01 -5.65
C THR A 868 -10.79 -7.16 -6.27
N ASP A 869 -11.90 -6.97 -5.55
CA ASP A 869 -13.26 -7.24 -6.06
C ASP A 869 -13.87 -6.16 -6.95
N ARG A 870 -13.13 -5.64 -7.94
CA ARG A 870 -13.67 -4.62 -8.86
C ARG A 870 -13.60 -4.89 -10.35
N SER A 871 -13.22 -6.07 -10.82
CA SER A 871 -13.25 -6.34 -12.27
C SER A 871 -13.80 -7.73 -12.62
N ALA A 872 -15.10 -7.77 -12.88
CA ALA A 872 -15.70 -8.79 -13.73
C ALA A 872 -15.30 -8.63 -15.23
N ASP A 873 -14.52 -7.60 -15.57
CA ASP A 873 -14.15 -7.23 -16.94
C ASP A 873 -12.67 -7.45 -17.30
N GLY A 874 -11.85 -8.05 -16.42
CA GLY A 874 -10.42 -8.23 -16.68
C GLY A 874 -9.63 -6.92 -16.91
N SER A 875 -10.15 -5.75 -16.47
CA SER A 875 -9.57 -4.43 -16.79
C SER A 875 -8.58 -3.87 -15.78
N THR A 876 -8.06 -4.64 -14.83
CA THR A 876 -6.90 -4.20 -14.02
C THR A 876 -5.62 -4.30 -14.86
N ASN A 877 -5.57 -3.53 -15.95
CA ASN A 877 -4.45 -3.45 -16.89
C ASN A 877 -3.42 -2.39 -16.47
N SER A 878 -3.65 -1.69 -15.35
CA SER A 878 -2.75 -0.68 -14.79
C SER A 878 -1.81 -1.29 -13.74
N ARG A 879 -0.54 -0.88 -13.78
CA ARG A 879 0.51 -1.38 -12.91
C ARG A 879 0.38 -0.78 -11.50
N GLN A 880 0.12 -1.61 -10.49
CA GLN A 880 0.06 -1.22 -9.08
C GLN A 880 1.46 -1.30 -8.43
N THR A 881 1.74 -0.38 -7.49
CA THR A 881 3.10 -0.18 -6.93
C THR A 881 3.38 -0.96 -5.63
N ALA A 882 2.48 -1.82 -5.17
CA ALA A 882 2.67 -2.61 -3.95
C ALA A 882 2.06 -4.01 -4.08
N ALA A 883 2.71 -5.00 -3.45
CA ALA A 883 2.19 -6.37 -3.35
C ALA A 883 0.82 -6.37 -2.65
N VAL A 884 -0.13 -7.11 -3.22
CA VAL A 884 -1.53 -7.12 -2.79
C VAL A 884 -1.72 -8.21 -1.71
N GLY A 885 -1.64 -7.82 -0.43
CA GLY A 885 -1.99 -8.69 0.71
C GLY A 885 -1.59 -10.17 0.57
N GLU A 886 -2.46 -11.08 0.99
CA GLU A 886 -2.39 -12.48 0.55
C GLU A 886 -2.81 -12.58 -0.92
N THR A 887 -2.03 -13.29 -1.75
CA THR A 887 -2.35 -13.51 -3.17
C THR A 887 -2.32 -15.00 -3.49
N MET A 888 -3.35 -15.48 -4.17
CA MET A 888 -3.49 -16.87 -4.61
C MET A 888 -3.70 -16.93 -6.13
N LEU A 889 -3.15 -17.94 -6.78
CA LEU A 889 -3.46 -18.28 -8.17
C LEU A 889 -4.29 -19.57 -8.20
N TYR A 890 -5.40 -19.55 -8.92
CA TYR A 890 -6.19 -20.74 -9.21
C TYR A 890 -6.07 -21.09 -10.69
N LEU A 891 -5.67 -22.33 -10.97
CA LEU A 891 -5.35 -22.81 -12.31
C LEU A 891 -6.21 -24.03 -12.66
N LEU A 892 -6.98 -23.93 -13.75
CA LEU A 892 -7.73 -25.03 -14.34
C LEU A 892 -6.86 -25.83 -15.30
N ASN A 893 -7.00 -27.14 -15.21
CA ASN A 893 -6.32 -28.13 -16.02
C ASN A 893 -7.35 -28.93 -16.83
N GLU A 894 -7.33 -28.76 -18.15
CA GLU A 894 -8.31 -29.34 -19.08
C GLU A 894 -8.19 -30.87 -19.14
N ILE A 895 -6.99 -31.36 -19.47
CA ILE A 895 -6.74 -32.79 -19.74
C ILE A 895 -6.90 -33.61 -18.45
N GLY A 896 -6.39 -33.08 -17.34
CA GLY A 896 -6.45 -33.72 -16.03
C GLY A 896 -7.79 -33.56 -15.32
N GLY A 897 -8.69 -32.71 -15.83
CA GLY A 897 -10.00 -32.45 -15.20
C GLY A 897 -9.90 -31.89 -13.78
N THR A 898 -8.85 -31.12 -13.47
CA THR A 898 -8.54 -30.67 -12.10
C THR A 898 -8.36 -29.16 -12.01
N MET A 899 -8.50 -28.63 -10.80
CA MET A 899 -8.19 -27.27 -10.42
C MET A 899 -7.08 -27.28 -9.35
N MET A 900 -6.08 -26.43 -9.51
CA MET A 900 -4.97 -26.28 -8.56
C MET A 900 -4.97 -24.88 -7.98
N ALA A 901 -4.69 -24.77 -6.68
CA ALA A 901 -4.48 -23.49 -6.00
C ALA A 901 -3.00 -23.35 -5.63
N PHE A 902 -2.47 -22.15 -5.81
CA PHE A 902 -1.10 -21.79 -5.48
C PHE A 902 -1.09 -20.53 -4.61
N ASP A 903 -0.31 -20.56 -3.54
CA ASP A 903 0.10 -19.35 -2.82
C ASP A 903 1.18 -18.62 -3.64
N VAL A 904 1.04 -17.31 -3.78
CA VAL A 904 1.85 -16.48 -4.68
C VAL A 904 2.65 -15.49 -3.86
N SER A 905 3.97 -15.63 -3.92
CA SER A 905 4.90 -14.74 -3.25
C SER A 905 5.54 -13.76 -4.23
N TYR A 906 5.55 -12.48 -3.84
CA TYR A 906 6.18 -11.38 -4.56
C TYR A 906 7.56 -11.06 -3.97
N PRO A 907 8.66 -11.56 -4.56
CA PRO A 907 9.99 -11.16 -4.09
C PRO A 907 10.27 -9.69 -4.44
N ARG A 908 11.09 -9.01 -3.62
CA ARG A 908 11.48 -7.59 -3.83
C ARG A 908 12.21 -7.35 -5.15
N SER A 909 12.86 -8.39 -5.68
CA SER A 909 13.42 -8.43 -7.02
C SER A 909 13.41 -9.89 -7.53
N GLY A 910 13.17 -10.07 -8.82
CA GLY A 910 13.03 -11.38 -9.45
C GLY A 910 11.59 -11.74 -9.84
N CYS A 911 11.37 -13.02 -10.10
CA CYS A 911 10.12 -13.55 -10.66
C CYS A 911 9.16 -14.05 -9.58
N LEU A 912 7.87 -14.14 -9.91
CA LEU A 912 6.86 -14.71 -9.02
C LEU A 912 7.25 -16.13 -8.55
N SER A 913 6.98 -16.40 -7.27
CA SER A 913 7.11 -17.71 -6.66
C SER A 913 5.74 -18.30 -6.42
N PHE A 914 5.55 -19.57 -6.76
CA PHE A 914 4.28 -20.29 -6.64
C PHE A 914 4.47 -21.52 -5.75
N GLU A 915 3.71 -21.61 -4.68
CA GLU A 915 3.65 -22.79 -3.80
C GLU A 915 2.28 -23.44 -3.92
N LYS A 916 2.22 -24.67 -4.44
CA LYS A 916 0.94 -25.36 -4.63
C LYS A 916 0.34 -25.77 -3.28
N THR A 917 -0.85 -25.28 -2.97
CA THR A 917 -1.56 -25.55 -1.71
C THR A 917 -2.64 -26.62 -1.87
N GLN A 918 -3.33 -26.65 -3.00
CA GLN A 918 -4.47 -27.54 -3.23
C GLN A 918 -4.49 -28.12 -4.65
N THR A 919 -5.06 -29.32 -4.77
CA THR A 919 -5.52 -29.88 -6.05
C THR A 919 -6.87 -30.55 -5.81
N LEU A 920 -7.88 -30.23 -6.62
CA LEU A 920 -9.21 -30.83 -6.56
C LEU A 920 -9.78 -31.07 -7.96
N VAL A 921 -10.88 -31.80 -8.03
CA VAL A 921 -11.70 -31.93 -9.25
C VAL A 921 -12.93 -31.03 -9.08
N PRO A 922 -13.14 -30.00 -9.92
CA PRO A 922 -14.25 -29.07 -9.77
C PRO A 922 -15.56 -29.67 -10.30
N TYR A 923 -15.98 -30.80 -9.73
CA TYR A 923 -17.20 -31.51 -10.12
C TYR A 923 -17.77 -32.30 -8.93
N PRO A 924 -19.10 -32.55 -8.87
CA PRO A 924 -19.69 -33.42 -7.87
C PRO A 924 -18.93 -34.73 -7.66
N ASP A 925 -18.87 -35.19 -6.40
CA ASP A 925 -18.15 -36.39 -5.96
C ASP A 925 -16.65 -36.41 -6.27
N SER A 926 -16.07 -35.28 -6.67
CA SER A 926 -14.66 -35.16 -7.09
C SER A 926 -14.29 -36.07 -8.26
N VAL A 927 -15.25 -36.36 -9.15
CA VAL A 927 -15.05 -37.20 -10.34
C VAL A 927 -15.57 -36.47 -11.57
N MET A 928 -14.70 -36.21 -12.54
CA MET A 928 -15.10 -35.64 -13.82
C MET A 928 -15.77 -36.72 -14.69
N PRO A 929 -16.92 -36.45 -15.33
CA PRO A 929 -17.55 -37.39 -16.25
C PRO A 929 -16.64 -37.75 -17.42
N GLU A 930 -16.84 -38.94 -18.00
CA GLU A 930 -16.03 -39.40 -19.13
C GLU A 930 -16.21 -38.46 -20.33
N GLY A 931 -15.10 -37.93 -20.85
CA GLY A 931 -15.09 -36.98 -21.95
C GLY A 931 -15.39 -35.53 -21.56
N ALA A 932 -15.76 -35.26 -20.30
CA ALA A 932 -15.96 -33.91 -19.81
C ALA A 932 -14.65 -33.24 -19.38
N THR A 933 -14.53 -31.94 -19.61
CA THR A 933 -13.33 -31.17 -19.24
C THR A 933 -13.71 -29.77 -18.76
N PRO A 934 -13.04 -29.20 -17.74
CA PRO A 934 -13.17 -27.79 -17.41
C PRO A 934 -12.61 -26.92 -18.54
N ALA A 935 -13.19 -25.74 -18.74
CA ALA A 935 -12.81 -24.85 -19.83
C ALA A 935 -12.30 -23.48 -19.40
N GLU A 936 -13.12 -22.70 -18.72
CA GLU A 936 -12.77 -21.36 -18.28
C GLU A 936 -13.08 -21.19 -16.81
N ILE A 937 -12.35 -20.29 -16.14
CA ILE A 937 -12.57 -19.87 -14.77
C ILE A 937 -12.72 -18.36 -14.69
N SER A 938 -13.68 -17.90 -13.90
CA SER A 938 -13.81 -16.50 -13.51
C SER A 938 -14.23 -16.41 -12.04
N ARG A 939 -14.06 -15.24 -11.43
CA ARG A 939 -14.41 -15.01 -10.03
C ARG A 939 -15.02 -13.64 -9.80
N ILE A 940 -15.71 -13.53 -8.66
CA ILE A 940 -16.11 -12.27 -8.04
C ILE A 940 -16.15 -12.51 -6.53
N GLY A 941 -15.39 -11.75 -5.75
CA GLY A 941 -15.19 -12.09 -4.34
C GLY A 941 -14.46 -13.41 -4.16
N ASP A 942 -14.89 -14.13 -3.13
CA ASP A 942 -14.45 -15.48 -2.80
C ASP A 942 -15.19 -16.58 -3.60
N GLN A 943 -15.97 -16.20 -4.62
CA GLN A 943 -16.77 -17.14 -5.42
C GLN A 943 -16.15 -17.32 -6.82
N PHE A 944 -16.01 -18.59 -7.21
CA PHE A 944 -15.42 -19.00 -8.48
C PHE A 944 -16.46 -19.72 -9.32
N TYR A 945 -16.43 -19.46 -10.62
CA TYR A 945 -17.30 -20.05 -11.62
C TYR A 945 -16.43 -20.80 -12.62
N VAL A 946 -16.78 -22.04 -12.93
CA VAL A 946 -16.05 -22.85 -13.89
C VAL A 946 -17.03 -23.46 -14.89
N SER A 947 -16.71 -23.34 -16.17
CA SER A 947 -17.48 -23.99 -17.24
C SER A 947 -16.99 -25.43 -17.45
N ILE A 948 -17.92 -26.40 -17.49
CA ILE A 948 -17.63 -27.80 -17.77
C ILE A 948 -18.17 -28.13 -19.17
N ARG A 949 -17.33 -28.68 -20.03
CA ARG A 949 -17.71 -29.03 -21.41
C ARG A 949 -18.08 -30.50 -21.50
N SER A 950 -19.10 -30.81 -22.30
CA SER A 950 -19.49 -32.17 -22.71
C SER A 950 -19.89 -33.10 -21.57
N ASP A 951 -20.29 -32.57 -20.41
CA ASP A 951 -20.73 -33.37 -19.27
C ASP A 951 -22.22 -33.73 -19.32
N GLN A 952 -23.03 -32.96 -20.05
CA GLN A 952 -24.49 -33.11 -20.12
C GLN A 952 -25.17 -33.17 -18.75
N GLY A 953 -24.61 -32.48 -17.74
CA GLY A 953 -25.14 -32.51 -16.37
C GLY A 953 -26.56 -31.99 -16.23
N PHE A 954 -27.04 -31.21 -17.21
CA PHE A 954 -28.38 -30.65 -17.29
C PHE A 954 -29.01 -30.91 -18.66
N GLU A 955 -29.14 -32.17 -19.08
CA GLU A 955 -29.62 -32.55 -20.42
C GLU A 955 -30.75 -31.66 -20.98
N PRO A 956 -30.59 -31.08 -22.19
CA PRO A 956 -29.51 -31.29 -23.16
C PRO A 956 -28.29 -30.37 -22.98
N SER A 957 -28.20 -29.62 -21.88
CA SER A 957 -27.16 -28.63 -21.59
C SER A 957 -26.04 -29.19 -20.71
N ASP A 958 -24.87 -28.56 -20.84
CA ASP A 958 -23.73 -28.81 -19.98
C ASP A 958 -23.78 -27.95 -18.69
N SER A 959 -22.86 -28.20 -17.75
CA SER A 959 -22.84 -27.55 -16.44
C SER A 959 -21.90 -26.33 -16.32
N MET A 960 -22.34 -25.36 -15.52
CA MET A 960 -21.51 -24.37 -14.84
C MET A 960 -21.40 -24.79 -13.37
N VAL A 961 -20.19 -24.84 -12.82
CA VAL A 961 -20.00 -25.15 -11.39
C VAL A 961 -19.58 -23.91 -10.62
N VAL A 962 -20.04 -23.81 -9.37
CA VAL A 962 -19.74 -22.72 -8.46
C VAL A 962 -18.92 -23.25 -7.28
N LEU A 963 -17.81 -22.60 -6.98
CA LEU A 963 -16.93 -22.94 -5.86
C LEU A 963 -16.75 -21.75 -4.92
N ASP A 964 -16.58 -22.04 -3.63
CA ASP A 964 -16.29 -21.04 -2.61
C ASP A 964 -14.86 -21.22 -2.10
N ARG A 965 -14.17 -20.10 -1.90
CA ARG A 965 -12.89 -20.03 -1.21
C ARG A 965 -13.09 -19.97 0.31
N SER A 966 -12.23 -20.69 1.01
CA SER A 966 -12.05 -20.66 2.45
C SER A 966 -11.24 -19.42 2.84
N PRO A 967 -11.74 -18.56 3.74
CA PRO A 967 -11.02 -17.37 4.19
C PRO A 967 -9.85 -17.69 5.13
N VAL A 968 -9.68 -18.96 5.55
CA VAL A 968 -8.65 -19.38 6.51
C VAL A 968 -7.34 -19.77 5.82
N ASP A 969 -7.43 -20.46 4.69
CA ASP A 969 -6.29 -21.09 4.02
C ASP A 969 -6.30 -20.94 2.49
N GLY A 970 -7.30 -20.22 1.94
CA GLY A 970 -7.44 -20.04 0.51
C GLY A 970 -7.81 -21.32 -0.26
N SER A 971 -8.17 -22.41 0.40
CA SER A 971 -8.66 -23.61 -0.28
C SER A 971 -10.05 -23.37 -0.89
N VAL A 972 -10.35 -23.96 -2.03
CA VAL A 972 -11.67 -23.89 -2.65
C VAL A 972 -12.41 -25.20 -2.54
N LYS A 973 -13.74 -25.13 -2.44
CA LYS A 973 -14.63 -26.30 -2.41
C LYS A 973 -15.80 -26.09 -3.36
N LEU A 974 -16.23 -27.17 -4.00
CA LEU A 974 -17.47 -27.16 -4.78
C LEU A 974 -18.64 -26.81 -3.87
N ARG A 975 -19.48 -25.89 -4.34
CA ARG A 975 -20.68 -25.46 -3.63
C ARG A 975 -21.96 -25.87 -4.36
N ASP A 976 -22.04 -25.57 -5.66
CA ASP A 976 -23.25 -25.80 -6.44
C ASP A 976 -22.94 -26.03 -7.94
N SER A 977 -23.94 -26.46 -8.71
CA SER A 977 -23.89 -26.51 -10.16
C SER A 977 -25.20 -26.01 -10.78
N ALA A 978 -25.10 -25.38 -11.95
CA ALA A 978 -26.21 -24.85 -12.71
C ALA A 978 -26.06 -25.18 -14.20
N SER A 979 -27.15 -25.07 -14.95
CA SER A 979 -27.13 -25.25 -16.40
C SER A 979 -26.38 -24.10 -17.09
N ALA A 980 -25.57 -24.43 -18.10
CA ALA A 980 -24.99 -23.47 -19.03
C ALA A 980 -26.00 -22.96 -20.09
N PHE A 981 -27.20 -23.54 -20.12
CA PHE A 981 -28.26 -23.27 -21.11
C PHE A 981 -27.80 -23.44 -22.56
N GLY A 982 -26.83 -24.33 -22.77
CA GLY A 982 -26.28 -24.68 -24.08
C GLY A 982 -25.26 -25.81 -23.97
N LYS A 983 -24.56 -26.08 -25.07
CA LYS A 983 -23.59 -27.17 -25.19
C LYS A 983 -22.19 -26.62 -25.39
N VAL A 984 -21.24 -27.20 -24.68
CA VAL A 984 -19.82 -26.86 -24.68
C VAL A 984 -19.62 -25.38 -24.31
N PRO A 985 -19.95 -24.97 -23.06
CA PRO A 985 -19.67 -23.61 -22.59
C PRO A 985 -18.17 -23.37 -22.66
N ARG A 986 -17.77 -22.40 -23.48
CA ARG A 986 -16.36 -22.12 -23.79
C ARG A 986 -15.88 -20.85 -23.14
N THR A 987 -16.68 -19.79 -23.23
CA THR A 987 -16.39 -18.49 -22.63
C THR A 987 -17.59 -17.97 -21.85
N PHE A 988 -17.38 -17.19 -20.80
CA PHE A 988 -18.44 -16.49 -20.09
C PHE A 988 -17.92 -15.23 -19.40
N VAL A 989 -18.80 -14.26 -19.22
CA VAL A 989 -18.49 -12.99 -18.57
C VAL A 989 -19.60 -12.62 -17.58
N ILE A 990 -19.20 -12.15 -16.40
CA ILE A 990 -20.10 -11.63 -15.37
C ILE A 990 -20.22 -10.12 -15.63
N ASN A 991 -21.43 -9.57 -15.56
CA ASN A 991 -21.63 -8.15 -15.82
C ASN A 991 -21.11 -7.26 -14.67
N ARG A 992 -21.02 -5.94 -14.88
CA ARG A 992 -20.43 -5.02 -13.89
C ARG A 992 -21.23 -4.97 -12.59
N ALA A 993 -22.56 -5.11 -12.67
CA ALA A 993 -23.41 -5.18 -11.48
C ALA A 993 -23.29 -6.52 -10.72
N GLY A 994 -22.69 -7.55 -11.34
CA GLY A 994 -22.52 -8.87 -10.75
C GLY A 994 -23.83 -9.67 -10.64
N ASP A 995 -24.90 -9.24 -11.28
CA ASP A 995 -26.23 -9.85 -11.19
C ASP A 995 -26.63 -10.65 -12.43
N LEU A 996 -25.82 -10.62 -13.49
CA LEU A 996 -26.02 -11.37 -14.73
C LEU A 996 -24.71 -12.00 -15.22
N VAL A 997 -24.84 -13.13 -15.91
CA VAL A 997 -23.73 -13.84 -16.57
C VAL A 997 -24.11 -14.11 -18.02
N ALA A 998 -23.25 -13.72 -18.96
CA ALA A 998 -23.37 -14.12 -20.36
C ALA A 998 -22.48 -15.34 -20.63
N ILE A 999 -23.07 -16.44 -21.07
CA ILE A 999 -22.40 -17.72 -21.32
C ILE A 999 -22.39 -17.98 -22.83
N GLY A 1000 -21.19 -18.06 -23.40
CA GLY A 1000 -20.92 -18.43 -24.78
C GLY A 1000 -20.77 -19.93 -24.93
N ASN A 1001 -21.78 -20.57 -25.53
CA ASN A 1001 -21.81 -22.00 -25.77
C ASN A 1001 -21.33 -22.33 -27.18
N GLN A 1002 -20.19 -23.00 -27.29
CA GLN A 1002 -19.51 -23.27 -28.56
C GLN A 1002 -20.34 -24.16 -29.47
N ALA A 1003 -20.71 -25.36 -29.03
CA ALA A 1003 -21.34 -26.35 -29.91
C ALA A 1003 -22.79 -26.00 -30.24
N SER A 1004 -23.56 -25.41 -29.32
CA SER A 1004 -24.90 -24.91 -29.63
C SER A 1004 -24.89 -23.57 -30.36
N ALA A 1005 -23.72 -22.90 -30.44
CA ALA A 1005 -23.57 -21.55 -30.97
C ALA A 1005 -24.55 -20.54 -30.32
N THR A 1006 -24.74 -20.62 -29.00
CA THR A 1006 -25.70 -19.78 -28.26
C THR A 1006 -25.01 -18.88 -27.24
N VAL A 1007 -25.49 -17.65 -27.11
CA VAL A 1007 -25.22 -16.78 -25.97
C VAL A 1007 -26.42 -16.83 -25.03
N ALA A 1008 -26.22 -17.34 -23.82
CA ALA A 1008 -27.24 -17.41 -22.78
C ALA A 1008 -26.96 -16.36 -21.69
N ILE A 1009 -27.96 -15.56 -21.34
CA ILE A 1009 -27.92 -14.60 -20.23
C ILE A 1009 -28.61 -15.24 -19.03
N VAL A 1010 -27.89 -15.38 -17.93
CA VAL A 1010 -28.35 -16.09 -16.72
C VAL A 1010 -28.32 -15.13 -15.53
N ARG A 1011 -29.31 -15.20 -14.63
CA ARG A 1011 -29.27 -14.43 -13.38
C ARG A 1011 -28.19 -14.97 -12.46
N ARG A 1012 -27.51 -14.06 -11.76
CA ARG A 1012 -26.65 -14.36 -10.63
C ARG A 1012 -27.20 -13.64 -9.41
N ASP A 1013 -27.35 -14.34 -8.29
CA ASP A 1013 -27.64 -13.67 -7.02
C ASP A 1013 -26.35 -12.99 -6.52
N PRO A 1014 -26.28 -11.66 -6.39
CA PRO A 1014 -25.06 -10.98 -5.98
C PRO A 1014 -24.61 -11.31 -4.54
N LYS A 1015 -25.53 -11.77 -3.68
CA LYS A 1015 -25.24 -12.09 -2.29
C LYS A 1015 -24.77 -13.54 -2.13
N THR A 1016 -25.48 -14.48 -2.75
CA THR A 1016 -25.16 -15.91 -2.59
C THR A 1016 -24.20 -16.42 -3.67
N GLY A 1017 -24.11 -15.72 -4.80
CA GLY A 1017 -23.35 -16.16 -5.97
C GLY A 1017 -24.05 -17.24 -6.80
N ASP A 1018 -25.29 -17.58 -6.48
CA ASP A 1018 -26.03 -18.65 -7.18
C ASP A 1018 -26.39 -18.24 -8.59
N LEU A 1019 -26.18 -19.17 -9.53
CA LEU A 1019 -26.69 -19.03 -10.89
C LEU A 1019 -28.15 -19.49 -10.90
N GLY A 1020 -29.04 -18.56 -11.26
CA GLY A 1020 -30.48 -18.75 -11.29
C GLY A 1020 -31.00 -19.10 -12.68
N GLY A 1021 -32.21 -18.60 -12.99
CA GLY A 1021 -32.87 -18.87 -14.25
C GLY A 1021 -32.29 -18.09 -15.44
N GLU A 1022 -32.48 -18.67 -16.63
CA GLU A 1022 -32.26 -18.03 -17.92
C GLU A 1022 -33.12 -16.76 -18.08
N ILE A 1023 -32.50 -15.68 -18.55
CA ILE A 1023 -33.13 -14.41 -18.95
C ILE A 1023 -33.48 -14.45 -20.43
N ALA A 1024 -32.48 -14.76 -21.24
CA ALA A 1024 -32.55 -14.76 -22.68
C ALA A 1024 -31.47 -15.69 -23.24
N THR A 1025 -31.78 -16.38 -24.33
CA THR A 1025 -30.81 -17.14 -25.09
C THR A 1025 -30.96 -16.82 -26.56
N LEU A 1026 -29.83 -16.63 -27.24
CA LEU A 1026 -29.82 -16.35 -28.66
C LEU A 1026 -28.75 -17.18 -29.37
N GLN A 1027 -29.15 -17.86 -30.45
CA GLN A 1027 -28.21 -18.53 -31.33
C GLN A 1027 -27.53 -17.51 -32.25
N VAL A 1028 -26.20 -17.51 -32.26
CA VAL A 1028 -25.36 -16.68 -33.13
C VAL A 1028 -24.62 -17.61 -34.09
N GLY A 1029 -24.97 -17.55 -35.37
CA GLY A 1029 -24.37 -18.43 -36.37
C GLY A 1029 -24.87 -19.88 -36.32
N GLU A 1030 -24.07 -20.79 -36.90
CA GLU A 1030 -24.44 -22.19 -37.09
C GLU A 1030 -23.88 -23.06 -35.95
N PRO A 1031 -24.62 -24.03 -35.41
CA PRO A 1031 -24.13 -24.90 -34.34
C PRO A 1031 -22.85 -25.66 -34.76
N GLY A 1032 -21.88 -25.71 -33.86
CA GLY A 1032 -20.64 -26.46 -34.04
C GLY A 1032 -20.78 -27.94 -33.69
N LYS A 1033 -19.89 -28.77 -34.21
CA LYS A 1033 -19.78 -30.17 -33.78
C LYS A 1033 -18.96 -30.27 -32.49
N VAL A 1034 -19.41 -31.10 -31.54
CA VAL A 1034 -18.64 -31.37 -30.31
C VAL A 1034 -17.28 -31.97 -30.67
N GLY A 1035 -16.21 -31.42 -30.10
CA GLY A 1035 -14.83 -31.84 -30.35
C GLY A 1035 -14.18 -31.24 -31.61
N THR A 1036 -14.83 -30.30 -32.31
CA THR A 1036 -14.23 -29.54 -33.42
C THR A 1036 -14.07 -28.06 -33.06
N ALA A 1037 -13.21 -27.34 -33.79
CA ALA A 1037 -13.05 -25.89 -33.69
C ALA A 1037 -14.14 -25.17 -34.54
N GLU A 1038 -15.40 -25.51 -34.28
CA GLU A 1038 -16.58 -24.93 -34.94
C GLU A 1038 -17.50 -24.28 -33.90
N GLY A 1039 -18.37 -23.37 -34.32
CA GLY A 1039 -19.33 -22.69 -33.46
C GLY A 1039 -18.82 -21.38 -32.84
N LEU A 1040 -19.46 -20.97 -31.73
CA LEU A 1040 -19.12 -19.75 -30.98
C LEU A 1040 -17.78 -19.91 -30.25
N SER A 1041 -16.93 -18.89 -30.30
CA SER A 1041 -15.61 -18.92 -29.67
C SER A 1041 -15.51 -18.06 -28.40
N SER A 1042 -15.88 -16.78 -28.44
CA SER A 1042 -15.75 -15.81 -27.35
C SER A 1042 -17.02 -14.98 -27.17
N VAL A 1043 -17.31 -14.57 -25.94
CA VAL A 1043 -18.31 -13.52 -25.63
C VAL A 1043 -17.73 -12.49 -24.67
N ILE A 1044 -18.02 -11.21 -24.90
CA ILE A 1044 -17.69 -10.09 -23.98
C ILE A 1044 -18.91 -9.18 -23.82
N TRP A 1045 -18.94 -8.42 -22.73
CA TRP A 1045 -20.06 -7.56 -22.34
C TRP A 1045 -19.56 -6.14 -22.06
N ASP A 1046 -20.23 -5.12 -22.62
CA ASP A 1046 -20.03 -3.69 -22.36
C ASP A 1046 -21.31 -3.06 -21.78
N GLU A 1047 -21.18 -2.40 -20.62
CA GLU A 1047 -22.28 -1.78 -19.84
C GLU A 1047 -22.12 -0.27 -19.65
#